data_AF-A0A4E9DRR0-F1
#
_entry.id   AF-A0A4E9DRR0-F1
#
_cell.length_a   1.000
_cell.length_b   1.000
_cell.length_c   1.000
_cell.angle_alpha   90.00
_cell.angle_beta   90.00
_cell.angle_gamma   90.00
#
_symmetry.space_group_name_H-M   'P 1'
#
loop_
_entity.id
_entity.type
_entity.pdbx_description
1 polymer ?
#
loop_
_entity_poly.entity_id
_entity_poly.type
_entity_poly.pdbx_seq_one_letter_code
_entity_poly.pdbx_strand_id
1 'polypeptide(L)'
;MTEDQSDKDDESYGEHLFRYTFDEGRQEPRFLIFRGLQLMNIYNMQNDLAKLKHDIMTTKTAQPQQTESLTKTLHNYTNAIRDYEYLTRLTPITGSQARRGRLDLERVFGDESYQFIDEGTGYRRFDDPSLLPTDNLREVLKRRLPRSMTYTSYDIRNRTEEYFNNEPPEQVSPLVDRLARFLVAFLGGAMLVVPMMVMRLPEVTVVKSLVTVSISVLAFAGALSVFFKASNTDTMVATATYAAVLVVFVGVSGLGCDGCRRQKKRCDQAKPTCGRCRRVGISCVGNGVKRWKFHSSFQSENNEQNLTSSPRRSPSNAQTRISSSLVHILQTEDCRFDIRAFGGKLIPELVAQIGYNAALDSCVAAMVTLYRSHQCPSLRVEGLTHYGDALAATRKAIIDPKESIMMKMQVVSVMFVCHYWIDRKSVEQHREIISVLFREAVLKKQLDDLEPYMVGLTQLAVMASFLNPQFELGPWFWEACEMIGTPRPVKYHQGSFISLESGTLAEVSIFMRSPKKHIHQLQCIYSVIQFEMPKVRRLISLATMAAAAPNAQAMSKRVCSSYRFAYAILLAMTAVINHTLQIWDKNLDLVGYVHDCVDESIALVQQCENARPYGAMFVPEFLTMVYAAATDGYRNDEMASILLDYESDCIGADYLGHALSVRERLYAMEMRETVEEIKTGLDAGVEAGTQITTEVEQDYQAVTRHVNPHHSPVCPLSCTTDFLTAETRGLLAIPEIHLELYVYFNTERLRDMPVISSTVAICII
;
A
#
# COMPACT_ATOMS: atom_id res chain seq x y z
N MET A 1 42.23 -35.58 36.01
CA MET A 1 42.99 -34.80 35.01
C MET A 1 42.30 -34.91 33.65
N THR A 2 41.03 -34.55 33.57
CA THR A 2 40.20 -34.70 32.36
C THR A 2 39.17 -33.58 32.18
N GLU A 3 39.19 -32.56 33.06
CA GLU A 3 38.33 -31.36 32.97
C GLU A 3 39.13 -30.11 32.57
N ASP A 4 40.47 -30.16 32.55
CA ASP A 4 41.36 -29.01 32.27
C ASP A 4 41.85 -28.97 30.80
N GLN A 5 41.17 -29.73 29.93
CA GLN A 5 41.52 -29.90 28.51
C GLN A 5 40.44 -29.31 27.58
N SER A 6 39.14 -29.44 27.90
CA SER A 6 38.05 -28.88 27.08
C SER A 6 38.05 -27.35 27.05
N ASP A 7 38.30 -26.70 28.19
CA ASP A 7 38.30 -25.24 28.29
C ASP A 7 39.38 -24.59 27.41
N LYS A 8 40.49 -25.28 27.14
CA LYS A 8 41.57 -24.81 26.25
C LYS A 8 41.25 -24.98 24.77
N ASP A 9 40.49 -26.02 24.42
CA ASP A 9 40.05 -26.24 23.04
C ASP A 9 38.89 -25.29 22.67
N ASP A 10 37.99 -24.96 23.61
CA ASP A 10 36.93 -23.97 23.41
C ASP A 10 37.46 -22.52 23.33
N GLU A 11 38.48 -22.13 24.14
CA GLU A 11 39.18 -20.84 23.96
C GLU A 11 39.78 -20.72 22.55
N SER A 12 40.39 -21.80 22.04
CA SER A 12 40.98 -21.86 20.70
C SER A 12 39.93 -21.74 19.58
N TYR A 13 38.82 -22.48 19.68
CA TYR A 13 37.74 -22.42 18.67
C TYR A 13 37.06 -21.04 18.66
N GLY A 14 36.82 -20.45 19.83
CA GLY A 14 36.26 -19.10 19.96
C GLY A 14 37.15 -18.03 19.31
N GLU A 15 38.47 -18.10 19.52
CA GLU A 15 39.43 -17.21 18.88
C GLU A 15 39.47 -17.40 17.35
N HIS A 16 39.45 -18.65 16.88
CA HIS A 16 39.40 -18.96 15.44
C HIS A 16 38.11 -18.43 14.77
N LEU A 17 36.96 -18.56 15.44
CA LEU A 17 35.69 -18.00 14.97
C LEU A 17 35.72 -16.48 14.94
N PHE A 18 36.28 -15.83 15.96
CA PHE A 18 36.46 -14.38 16.00
C PHE A 18 37.35 -13.88 14.86
N ARG A 19 38.52 -14.51 14.63
CA ARG A 19 39.42 -14.15 13.52
C ARG A 19 38.76 -14.32 12.15
N TYR A 20 38.07 -15.42 11.91
CA TYR A 20 37.37 -15.66 10.64
C TYR A 20 36.23 -14.66 10.37
N THR A 21 35.58 -14.16 11.43
CA THR A 21 34.45 -13.22 11.31
C THR A 21 34.87 -11.75 11.28
N PHE A 22 35.93 -11.36 11.99
CA PHE A 22 36.33 -9.96 12.15
C PHE A 22 37.69 -9.58 11.51
N ASP A 23 38.71 -10.45 11.50
CA ASP A 23 40.05 -10.10 10.98
C ASP A 23 40.15 -10.22 9.45
N GLU A 24 39.42 -11.14 8.81
CA GLU A 24 39.50 -11.33 7.35
C GLU A 24 38.81 -10.24 6.50
N GLY A 25 38.23 -9.20 7.11
CA GLY A 25 37.71 -8.02 6.41
C GLY A 25 36.58 -8.30 5.40
N ARG A 26 35.88 -9.43 5.54
CA ARG A 26 34.80 -9.86 4.64
C ARG A 26 33.56 -9.01 4.87
N GLN A 27 33.18 -8.20 3.88
CA GLN A 27 31.98 -7.36 3.95
C GLN A 27 30.66 -8.12 3.69
N GLU A 28 30.72 -9.36 3.16
CA GLU A 28 29.53 -10.17 2.82
C GLU A 28 29.62 -11.58 3.43
N PRO A 29 28.57 -12.08 4.11
CA PRO A 29 28.51 -13.45 4.60
C PRO A 29 28.31 -14.46 3.47
N ARG A 30 28.92 -15.64 3.60
CA ARG A 30 28.80 -16.76 2.66
C ARG A 30 28.26 -17.99 3.38
N PHE A 31 27.24 -18.62 2.81
CA PHE A 31 26.53 -19.74 3.40
C PHE A 31 26.84 -21.03 2.65
N LEU A 32 27.19 -22.10 3.37
CA LEU A 32 27.33 -23.44 2.80
C LEU A 32 25.99 -24.20 2.95
N ILE A 33 25.42 -24.67 1.85
CA ILE A 33 24.17 -25.43 1.85
C ILE A 33 24.47 -26.93 1.87
N PHE A 34 24.11 -27.58 2.97
CA PHE A 34 24.18 -29.04 3.13
C PHE A 34 22.97 -29.74 2.51
N ARG A 35 22.86 -29.68 1.18
CA ARG A 35 21.68 -30.17 0.43
C ARG A 35 21.29 -31.60 0.78
N GLY A 36 22.28 -32.50 0.91
CA GLY A 36 22.06 -33.90 1.29
C GLY A 36 21.45 -34.05 2.69
N LEU A 37 22.01 -33.36 3.68
CA LEU A 37 21.54 -33.41 5.07
C LEU A 37 20.14 -32.79 5.23
N GLN A 38 19.85 -31.69 4.53
CA GLN A 38 18.55 -31.05 4.53
C GLN A 38 17.47 -31.97 3.94
N LEU A 39 17.74 -32.58 2.78
CA LEU A 39 16.83 -33.56 2.18
C LEU A 39 16.64 -34.79 3.08
N MET A 40 17.72 -35.29 3.71
CA MET A 40 17.64 -36.40 4.67
C MET A 40 16.73 -36.05 5.86
N ASN A 41 16.83 -34.84 6.42
CA ASN A 41 15.97 -34.38 7.51
C ASN A 41 14.49 -34.28 7.08
N ILE A 42 14.23 -33.70 5.90
CA ILE A 42 12.88 -33.62 5.32
C ILE A 42 12.28 -35.02 5.12
N TYR A 43 13.03 -35.96 4.55
CA TYR A 43 12.56 -37.34 4.35
C TYR A 43 12.37 -38.10 5.68
N ASN A 44 13.17 -37.83 6.71
CA ASN A 44 12.96 -38.40 8.03
C ASN A 44 11.62 -37.93 8.63
N MET A 45 11.36 -36.62 8.63
CA MET A 45 10.08 -36.06 9.08
C MET A 45 8.89 -36.54 8.24
N GLN A 46 9.06 -36.71 6.93
CA GLN A 46 8.04 -37.30 6.06
C GLN A 46 7.70 -38.75 6.45
N ASN A 47 8.71 -39.54 6.84
CA ASN A 47 8.53 -40.91 7.33
C ASN A 47 7.82 -40.95 8.69
N ASP A 48 8.17 -40.04 9.60
CA ASP A 48 7.52 -39.95 10.92
C ASP A 48 6.05 -39.51 10.80
N LEU A 49 5.74 -38.58 9.89
CA LEU A 49 4.35 -38.25 9.51
C LEU A 49 3.61 -39.44 8.89
N ALA A 50 4.28 -40.29 8.10
CA ALA A 50 3.67 -41.49 7.52
C ALA A 50 3.33 -42.54 8.60
N LYS A 51 4.18 -42.72 9.61
CA LYS A 51 3.90 -43.58 10.78
C LYS A 51 2.71 -43.04 11.58
N LEU A 52 2.74 -41.77 11.98
CA LEU A 52 1.63 -41.12 12.71
C LEU A 52 0.29 -41.22 11.95
N LYS A 53 0.32 -41.04 10.63
CA LYS A 53 -0.86 -41.23 9.78
C LYS A 53 -1.36 -42.68 9.78
N HIS A 54 -0.46 -43.67 9.70
CA HIS A 54 -0.83 -45.09 9.75
C HIS A 54 -1.49 -45.44 11.08
N ASP A 55 -0.91 -45.00 12.20
CA ASP A 55 -1.41 -45.29 13.54
C ASP A 55 -2.81 -44.68 13.75
N ILE A 56 -2.98 -43.38 13.51
CA ILE A 56 -4.26 -42.67 13.70
C ILE A 56 -5.37 -43.22 12.78
N MET A 57 -5.04 -43.58 11.53
CA MET A 57 -6.02 -44.15 10.59
C MET A 57 -6.40 -45.60 10.95
N THR A 58 -5.51 -46.34 11.61
CA THR A 58 -5.75 -47.72 12.06
C THR A 58 -6.56 -47.76 13.35
N THR A 59 -6.22 -46.91 14.34
CA THR A 59 -6.96 -46.79 15.61
C THR A 59 -8.29 -46.05 15.47
N LYS A 60 -8.48 -45.28 14.39
CA LYS A 60 -9.62 -44.36 14.15
C LYS A 60 -9.89 -43.39 15.30
N THR A 61 -8.90 -43.18 16.15
CA THR A 61 -8.96 -42.38 17.37
C THR A 61 -7.63 -41.66 17.52
N ALA A 62 -7.67 -40.33 17.65
CA ALA A 62 -6.48 -39.51 17.79
C ALA A 62 -6.30 -39.15 19.27
N GLN A 63 -5.33 -39.78 19.95
CA GLN A 63 -5.04 -39.46 21.34
C GLN A 63 -4.43 -38.04 21.45
N PRO A 64 -4.65 -37.28 22.53
CA PRO A 64 -4.13 -35.92 22.68
C PRO A 64 -2.62 -35.78 22.43
N GLN A 65 -1.84 -36.77 22.88
CA GLN A 65 -0.39 -36.82 22.67
C GLN A 65 0.00 -37.11 21.21
N GLN A 66 -0.83 -37.86 20.47
CA GLN A 66 -0.64 -38.07 19.04
C GLN A 66 -1.02 -36.82 18.24
N THR A 67 -2.06 -36.07 18.64
CA THR A 67 -2.42 -34.81 17.98
C THR A 67 -1.36 -33.73 18.21
N GLU A 68 -0.80 -33.63 19.42
CA GLU A 68 0.31 -32.72 19.70
C GLU A 68 1.57 -33.07 18.88
N SER A 69 1.96 -34.34 18.86
CA SER A 69 3.10 -34.84 18.07
C SER A 69 2.90 -34.60 16.57
N LEU A 70 1.68 -34.81 16.06
CA LEU A 70 1.30 -34.53 14.68
C LEU A 70 1.43 -33.04 14.35
N THR A 71 0.89 -32.14 15.20
CA THR A 71 1.00 -30.69 15.00
C THR A 71 2.45 -30.23 14.98
N LYS A 72 3.28 -30.70 15.93
CA LYS A 72 4.71 -30.37 16.01
C LYS A 72 5.50 -30.89 14.80
N THR A 73 5.25 -32.12 14.37
CA THR A 73 5.95 -32.73 13.23
C THR A 73 5.53 -32.08 11.91
N LEU A 74 4.24 -31.75 11.72
CA LEU A 74 3.75 -31.02 10.55
C LEU A 74 4.37 -29.60 10.47
N HIS A 75 4.45 -28.90 11.60
CA HIS A 75 5.09 -27.58 11.65
C HIS A 75 6.57 -27.65 11.29
N ASN A 76 7.34 -28.56 11.91
CA ASN A 76 8.76 -28.74 11.64
C ASN A 76 9.03 -29.17 10.19
N TYR A 77 8.23 -30.08 9.64
CA TYR A 77 8.31 -30.50 8.24
C TYR A 77 8.04 -29.34 7.26
N THR A 78 7.03 -28.52 7.55
CA THR A 78 6.69 -27.33 6.74
C THR A 78 7.80 -26.28 6.78
N ASN A 79 8.37 -26.01 7.96
CA ASN A 79 9.50 -25.10 8.11
C ASN A 79 10.74 -25.63 7.36
N ALA A 80 11.07 -26.92 7.51
CA ALA A 80 12.23 -27.51 6.81
C ALA A 80 12.12 -27.44 5.28
N ILE A 81 10.91 -27.55 4.72
CA ILE A 81 10.66 -27.30 3.29
C ILE A 81 10.89 -25.83 2.93
N ARG A 82 10.36 -24.90 3.74
CA ARG A 82 10.53 -23.45 3.55
C ARG A 82 12.00 -23.03 3.63
N ASP A 83 12.73 -23.55 4.61
CA ASP A 83 14.15 -23.28 4.82
C ASP A 83 14.99 -23.79 3.64
N TYR A 84 14.70 -25.01 3.16
CA TYR A 84 15.33 -25.58 1.96
C TYR A 84 15.03 -24.74 0.71
N GLU A 85 13.78 -24.31 0.52
CA GLU A 85 13.41 -23.43 -0.60
C GLU A 85 14.11 -22.06 -0.49
N TYR A 86 14.08 -21.43 0.68
CA TYR A 86 14.71 -20.13 0.94
C TYR A 86 16.21 -20.16 0.64
N LEU A 87 16.93 -21.15 1.18
CA LEU A 87 18.36 -21.31 0.92
C LEU A 87 18.65 -21.61 -0.56
N THR A 88 17.79 -22.38 -1.24
CA THR A 88 17.93 -22.66 -2.68
C THR A 88 17.77 -21.41 -3.56
N ARG A 89 16.96 -20.43 -3.13
CA ARG A 89 16.72 -19.15 -3.82
C ARG A 89 17.91 -18.17 -3.72
N LEU A 90 18.82 -18.33 -2.75
CA LEU A 90 19.99 -17.45 -2.58
C LEU A 90 20.96 -17.53 -3.78
N THR A 91 21.70 -16.45 -4.04
CA THR A 91 22.59 -16.33 -5.21
C THR A 91 23.70 -17.37 -5.17
N PRO A 92 23.91 -18.18 -6.23
CA PRO A 92 25.00 -19.15 -6.29
C PRO A 92 26.37 -18.48 -6.41
N ILE A 93 27.30 -18.85 -5.52
CA ILE A 93 28.73 -18.54 -5.66
C ILE A 93 29.36 -19.71 -6.41
N THR A 94 30.10 -19.42 -7.48
CA THR A 94 30.77 -20.43 -8.32
C THR A 94 32.24 -20.08 -8.56
N GLY A 95 33.00 -21.02 -9.14
CA GLY A 95 34.38 -20.77 -9.55
C GLY A 95 35.34 -20.51 -8.39
N SER A 96 36.26 -19.57 -8.61
CA SER A 96 37.37 -19.27 -7.69
C SER A 96 36.89 -18.72 -6.34
N GLN A 97 35.73 -18.06 -6.30
CA GLN A 97 35.14 -17.52 -5.05
C GLN A 97 34.68 -18.64 -4.10
N ALA A 98 33.97 -19.65 -4.63
CA ALA A 98 33.53 -20.81 -3.86
C ALA A 98 34.74 -21.64 -3.39
N ARG A 99 35.73 -21.82 -4.28
CA ARG A 99 37.00 -22.49 -3.97
C ARG A 99 37.77 -21.79 -2.86
N ARG A 100 37.87 -20.46 -2.89
CA ARG A 100 38.51 -19.64 -1.85
C ARG A 100 37.78 -19.78 -0.52
N GLY A 101 36.44 -19.62 -0.53
CA GLY A 101 35.60 -19.83 0.66
C GLY A 101 35.82 -21.17 1.35
N ARG A 102 35.90 -22.27 0.60
CA ARG A 102 36.23 -23.60 1.13
C ARG A 102 37.65 -23.65 1.72
N LEU A 103 38.66 -23.16 1.00
CA LEU A 103 40.06 -23.18 1.43
C LEU A 103 40.32 -22.34 2.70
N ASP A 104 39.56 -21.28 2.91
CA ASP A 104 39.66 -20.46 4.11
C ASP A 104 38.98 -21.13 5.32
N LEU A 105 37.83 -21.77 5.14
CA LEU A 105 37.20 -22.61 6.17
C LEU A 105 38.08 -23.81 6.55
N GLU A 106 38.71 -24.46 5.58
CA GLU A 106 39.69 -25.53 5.81
C GLU A 106 40.95 -25.02 6.54
N ARG A 107 41.39 -23.78 6.30
CA ARG A 107 42.54 -23.19 6.99
C ARG A 107 42.26 -22.88 8.46
N VAL A 108 41.05 -22.42 8.79
CA VAL A 108 40.71 -21.95 10.14
C VAL A 108 40.14 -23.07 11.02
N PHE A 109 39.33 -23.96 10.46
CA PHE A 109 38.60 -24.98 11.21
C PHE A 109 38.94 -26.42 10.82
N GLY A 110 39.70 -26.64 9.75
CA GLY A 110 40.02 -27.99 9.26
C GLY A 110 40.91 -28.78 10.22
N ASP A 111 40.62 -30.07 10.35
CA ASP A 111 41.37 -31.04 11.14
C ASP A 111 41.58 -32.32 10.30
N GLU A 112 42.53 -33.18 10.66
CA GLU A 112 42.79 -34.45 9.96
C GLU A 112 41.57 -35.39 9.99
N SER A 113 40.67 -35.22 10.97
CA SER A 113 39.47 -36.05 11.14
C SER A 113 38.31 -35.72 10.18
N TYR A 114 38.23 -34.51 9.62
CA TYR A 114 37.13 -34.11 8.74
C TYR A 114 37.55 -33.14 7.63
N GLN A 115 37.07 -33.38 6.42
CA GLN A 115 37.29 -32.52 5.25
C GLN A 115 35.96 -31.93 4.77
N PHE A 116 35.98 -30.69 4.29
CA PHE A 116 34.82 -30.04 3.66
C PHE A 116 34.60 -30.58 2.23
N ILE A 117 34.24 -31.86 2.13
CA ILE A 117 33.97 -32.55 0.87
C ILE A 117 32.54 -32.20 0.39
N ASP A 118 32.40 -31.08 -0.32
CA ASP A 118 31.31 -30.92 -1.29
C ASP A 118 31.70 -30.01 -2.48
N GLU A 119 31.14 -30.31 -3.64
CA GLU A 119 31.60 -29.93 -4.97
C GLU A 119 31.22 -28.50 -5.37
N GLY A 120 31.90 -27.47 -4.82
CA GLY A 120 32.04 -26.12 -5.42
C GLY A 120 30.75 -25.33 -5.77
N THR A 121 29.58 -25.83 -5.40
CA THR A 121 28.25 -25.38 -5.86
C THR A 121 27.25 -25.18 -4.71
N GLY A 122 27.62 -25.62 -3.49
CA GLY A 122 26.84 -25.43 -2.26
C GLY A 122 26.95 -24.04 -1.64
N TYR A 123 27.92 -23.21 -2.06
CA TYR A 123 28.11 -21.86 -1.50
C TYR A 123 27.13 -20.85 -2.07
N ARG A 124 26.42 -20.11 -1.21
CA ARG A 124 25.50 -19.02 -1.54
C ARG A 124 25.86 -17.72 -0.83
N ARG A 125 25.37 -16.61 -1.39
CA ARG A 125 25.34 -15.28 -0.76
C ARG A 125 23.95 -14.67 -0.86
N PHE A 126 23.72 -13.58 -0.13
CA PHE A 126 22.53 -12.75 -0.35
C PHE A 126 22.59 -12.07 -1.72
N ASP A 127 21.42 -11.80 -2.31
CA ASP A 127 21.33 -10.97 -3.51
C ASP A 127 21.85 -9.57 -3.20
N ASP A 128 22.83 -9.12 -3.98
CA ASP A 128 23.39 -7.78 -3.88
C ASP A 128 22.59 -6.80 -4.76
N PRO A 129 21.80 -5.88 -4.16
CA PRO A 129 20.97 -4.94 -4.91
C PRO A 129 21.77 -3.84 -5.64
N SER A 130 23.09 -3.76 -5.43
CA SER A 130 23.96 -2.88 -6.21
C SER A 130 24.26 -3.42 -7.62
N LEU A 131 24.01 -4.72 -7.84
CA LEU A 131 24.22 -5.36 -9.14
C LEU A 131 23.09 -5.02 -10.11
N LEU A 132 23.44 -4.27 -11.16
CA LEU A 132 22.51 -3.91 -12.23
C LEU A 132 21.91 -5.18 -12.87
N PRO A 133 20.57 -5.30 -12.98
CA PRO A 133 19.93 -6.42 -13.66
C PRO A 133 20.43 -6.48 -15.11
N THR A 134 20.86 -7.67 -15.53
CA THR A 134 21.51 -7.85 -16.84
C THR A 134 20.51 -8.31 -17.89
N ASP A 135 20.25 -7.46 -18.88
CA ASP A 135 19.42 -7.76 -20.06
C ASP A 135 20.21 -8.46 -21.17
N ASN A 136 19.51 -9.05 -22.14
CA ASN A 136 20.10 -9.71 -23.31
C ASN A 136 21.13 -8.81 -24.04
N LEU A 137 20.84 -7.51 -24.21
CA LEU A 137 21.79 -6.55 -24.77
C LEU A 137 23.07 -6.42 -23.92
N ARG A 138 22.94 -6.31 -22.60
CA ARG A 138 24.08 -6.22 -21.67
C ARG A 138 24.90 -7.50 -21.66
N GLU A 139 24.27 -8.67 -21.72
CA GLU A 139 24.94 -9.98 -21.89
C GLU A 139 25.73 -10.07 -23.20
N VAL A 140 25.13 -9.68 -24.33
CA VAL A 140 25.81 -9.68 -25.64
C VAL A 140 27.00 -8.71 -25.63
N LEU A 141 26.87 -7.56 -24.96
CA LEU A 141 27.96 -6.60 -24.80
C LEU A 141 29.08 -7.14 -23.89
N LYS A 142 28.75 -7.78 -22.76
CA LYS A 142 29.72 -8.47 -21.88
C LYS A 142 30.55 -9.52 -22.65
N ARG A 143 29.92 -10.27 -23.57
CA ARG A 143 30.57 -11.34 -24.35
C ARG A 143 31.35 -10.84 -25.57
N ARG A 144 31.05 -9.65 -26.11
CA ARG A 144 31.66 -9.13 -27.35
C ARG A 144 32.67 -7.99 -27.13
N LEU A 145 32.61 -7.27 -26.03
CA LEU A 145 33.55 -6.19 -25.73
C LEU A 145 34.84 -6.73 -25.08
N PRO A 146 35.99 -6.07 -25.27
CA PRO A 146 37.25 -6.51 -24.70
C PRO A 146 37.26 -6.39 -23.16
N ARG A 147 38.01 -7.28 -22.50
CA ARG A 147 38.09 -7.39 -21.02
C ARG A 147 38.39 -6.08 -20.29
N SER A 148 39.15 -5.17 -20.91
CA SER A 148 39.47 -3.84 -20.37
C SER A 148 38.25 -2.91 -20.25
N MET A 149 37.15 -3.22 -20.94
CA MET A 149 35.90 -2.45 -20.91
C MET A 149 34.80 -3.16 -20.12
N THR A 150 34.85 -4.50 -19.98
CA THR A 150 33.76 -5.29 -19.37
C THR A 150 33.96 -5.57 -17.89
N TYR A 151 35.20 -5.77 -17.43
CA TYR A 151 35.49 -6.05 -16.02
C TYR A 151 35.53 -4.79 -15.15
N THR A 152 35.03 -4.88 -13.92
CA THR A 152 35.22 -3.85 -12.89
C THR A 152 36.50 -4.11 -12.07
N SER A 153 36.99 -3.09 -11.36
CA SER A 153 38.10 -3.26 -10.40
C SER A 153 37.74 -4.19 -9.24
N TYR A 154 36.45 -4.40 -8.96
CA TYR A 154 35.95 -5.38 -8.00
C TYR A 154 36.04 -6.81 -8.56
N ASP A 155 35.50 -7.04 -9.77
CA ASP A 155 35.59 -8.34 -10.45
C ASP A 155 37.05 -8.81 -10.60
N ILE A 156 37.98 -7.91 -10.94
CA ILE A 156 39.41 -8.26 -11.11
C ILE A 156 40.04 -8.76 -9.79
N ARG A 157 39.64 -8.20 -8.64
CA ARG A 157 40.14 -8.60 -7.31
C ARG A 157 39.49 -9.89 -6.80
N ASN A 158 38.20 -10.08 -7.09
CA ASN A 158 37.41 -11.17 -6.51
C ASN A 158 37.25 -12.39 -7.45
N ARG A 159 37.48 -12.22 -8.76
CA ARG A 159 37.36 -13.25 -9.82
C ARG A 159 38.59 -13.27 -10.73
N THR A 160 39.77 -13.35 -10.10
CA THR A 160 41.06 -13.21 -10.78
C THR A 160 41.38 -14.39 -11.69
N GLU A 161 41.02 -15.62 -11.32
CA GLU A 161 41.22 -16.81 -12.18
C GLU A 161 40.34 -16.71 -13.44
N GLU A 162 39.08 -16.30 -13.27
CA GLU A 162 38.09 -16.10 -14.34
C GLU A 162 38.51 -14.98 -15.32
N TYR A 163 39.09 -13.89 -14.81
CA TYR A 163 39.65 -12.80 -15.62
C TYR A 163 40.80 -13.27 -16.53
N PHE A 164 41.65 -14.20 -16.06
CA PHE A 164 42.69 -14.81 -16.89
C PHE A 164 42.13 -15.84 -17.87
N ASN A 165 41.07 -16.56 -17.50
CA ASN A 165 40.39 -17.55 -18.35
C ASN A 165 39.46 -16.94 -19.43
N ASN A 166 39.26 -15.62 -19.43
CA ASN A 166 38.35 -14.88 -20.34
C ASN A 166 36.86 -15.25 -20.20
N GLU A 167 36.42 -15.51 -18.97
CA GLU A 167 34.99 -15.67 -18.67
C GLU A 167 34.26 -14.31 -18.69
N PRO A 168 32.92 -14.28 -18.79
CA PRO A 168 32.15 -13.04 -18.67
C PRO A 168 32.12 -12.55 -17.20
N PRO A 169 32.25 -11.23 -16.96
CA PRO A 169 32.21 -10.67 -15.61
C PRO A 169 30.79 -10.70 -15.01
N GLU A 170 30.74 -10.78 -13.67
CA GLU A 170 29.49 -10.84 -12.91
C GLU A 170 28.79 -9.48 -12.92
N GLN A 171 29.52 -8.42 -12.57
CA GLN A 171 28.99 -7.06 -12.59
C GLN A 171 28.90 -6.49 -14.02
N VAL A 172 28.04 -5.48 -14.21
CA VAL A 172 28.00 -4.69 -15.45
C VAL A 172 28.91 -3.48 -15.27
N SER A 173 29.96 -3.34 -16.09
CA SER A 173 30.83 -2.16 -15.97
C SER A 173 30.07 -0.86 -16.30
N PRO A 174 30.47 0.29 -15.71
CA PRO A 174 29.89 1.58 -16.05
C PRO A 174 30.02 1.96 -17.54
N LEU A 175 31.02 1.41 -18.25
CA LEU A 175 31.19 1.62 -19.70
C LEU A 175 30.17 0.80 -20.50
N VAL A 176 29.98 -0.49 -20.15
CA VAL A 176 29.00 -1.36 -20.79
C VAL A 176 27.59 -0.83 -20.59
N ASP A 177 27.26 -0.37 -19.37
CA ASP A 177 25.94 0.20 -19.06
C ASP A 177 25.66 1.51 -19.80
N ARG A 178 26.62 2.45 -19.82
CA ARG A 178 26.50 3.69 -20.62
C ARG A 178 26.35 3.40 -22.11
N LEU A 179 27.11 2.45 -22.64
CA LEU A 179 27.06 2.05 -24.05
C LEU A 179 25.73 1.37 -24.38
N ALA A 180 25.20 0.51 -23.50
CA ALA A 180 23.87 -0.08 -23.65
C ALA A 180 22.79 1.02 -23.71
N ARG A 181 22.76 1.95 -22.73
CA ARG A 181 21.81 3.07 -22.72
C ARG A 181 21.93 3.95 -23.96
N PHE A 182 23.15 4.24 -24.44
CA PHE A 182 23.38 4.97 -25.67
C PHE A 182 22.81 4.25 -26.90
N LEU A 183 23.07 2.94 -27.05
CA LEU A 183 22.52 2.15 -28.16
C LEU A 183 21.00 2.12 -28.13
N VAL A 184 20.37 1.94 -26.96
CA VAL A 184 18.91 1.95 -26.81
C VAL A 184 18.32 3.30 -27.23
N ALA A 185 18.88 4.41 -26.74
CA ALA A 185 18.42 5.75 -27.08
C ALA A 185 18.61 6.06 -28.59
N PHE A 186 19.75 5.68 -29.16
CA PHE A 186 20.07 5.89 -30.57
C PHE A 186 19.17 5.06 -31.50
N LEU A 187 19.01 3.76 -31.24
CA LEU A 187 18.17 2.87 -32.04
C LEU A 187 16.69 3.26 -31.94
N GLY A 188 16.20 3.55 -30.73
CA GLY A 188 14.82 4.01 -30.52
C GLY A 188 14.53 5.34 -31.23
N GLY A 189 15.45 6.32 -31.13
CA GLY A 189 15.34 7.59 -31.85
C GLY A 189 15.38 7.43 -33.37
N ALA A 190 16.31 6.63 -33.89
CA ALA A 190 16.42 6.35 -35.32
C ALA A 190 15.16 5.67 -35.88
N MET A 191 14.60 4.69 -35.16
CA MET A 191 13.35 4.01 -35.54
C MET A 191 12.14 4.96 -35.62
N LEU A 192 12.12 6.06 -34.88
CA LEU A 192 11.05 7.07 -34.99
C LEU A 192 11.32 8.11 -36.08
N VAL A 193 12.55 8.62 -36.16
CA VAL A 193 12.89 9.75 -37.07
C VAL A 193 12.98 9.31 -38.53
N VAL A 194 13.57 8.14 -38.83
CA VAL A 194 13.78 7.68 -40.21
C VAL A 194 12.46 7.52 -40.98
N PRO A 195 11.41 6.84 -40.45
CA PRO A 195 10.13 6.70 -41.15
C PRO A 195 9.44 8.05 -41.38
N MET A 196 9.47 8.95 -40.40
CA MET A 196 8.92 10.31 -40.53
C MET A 196 9.63 11.12 -41.62
N MET A 197 10.96 10.98 -41.73
CA MET A 197 11.75 11.66 -42.75
C MET A 197 11.45 11.13 -44.16
N VAL A 198 11.32 9.81 -44.31
CA VAL A 198 10.93 9.15 -45.59
C VAL A 198 9.53 9.59 -46.04
N MET A 199 8.58 9.75 -45.10
CA MET A 199 7.21 10.24 -45.37
C MET A 199 7.12 11.76 -45.59
N ARG A 200 8.22 12.51 -45.43
CA ARG A 200 8.29 13.97 -45.63
C ARG A 200 8.84 14.39 -47.00
N LEU A 201 9.35 13.45 -47.80
CA LEU A 201 9.95 13.73 -49.11
C LEU A 201 8.90 14.21 -50.15
N PRO A 202 9.29 14.90 -51.24
CA PRO A 202 8.35 15.54 -52.16
C PRO A 202 7.40 14.59 -52.89
N GLU A 203 7.80 13.32 -53.06
CA GLU A 203 7.06 12.27 -53.76
C GLU A 203 6.58 11.20 -52.77
N VAL A 204 5.40 11.42 -52.19
CA VAL A 204 4.76 10.47 -51.27
C VAL A 204 3.42 10.04 -51.84
N THR A 205 3.34 8.76 -52.19
CA THR A 205 2.09 8.05 -52.49
C THR A 205 1.58 7.35 -51.23
N VAL A 206 0.27 7.10 -51.15
CA VAL A 206 -0.34 6.39 -50.01
C VAL A 206 0.29 5.00 -49.83
N VAL A 207 0.66 4.34 -50.93
CA VAL A 207 1.37 3.05 -50.92
C VAL A 207 2.74 3.19 -50.26
N LYS A 208 3.55 4.19 -50.63
CA LYS A 208 4.87 4.44 -50.04
C LYS A 208 4.78 4.70 -48.53
N SER A 209 3.81 5.50 -48.07
CA SER A 209 3.59 5.70 -46.63
C SER A 209 3.18 4.41 -45.92
N LEU A 210 2.24 3.64 -46.48
CA LEU A 210 1.75 2.40 -45.85
C LEU A 210 2.85 1.34 -45.74
N VAL A 211 3.62 1.14 -46.81
CA VAL A 211 4.77 0.22 -46.83
C VAL A 211 5.83 0.65 -45.81
N THR A 212 6.12 1.95 -45.71
CA THR A 212 7.08 2.47 -44.72
C THR A 212 6.60 2.20 -43.29
N VAL A 213 5.31 2.43 -42.97
CA VAL A 213 4.78 2.09 -41.63
C VAL A 213 4.92 0.59 -41.35
N SER A 214 4.44 -0.28 -42.24
CA SER A 214 4.44 -1.73 -42.00
C SER A 214 5.84 -2.30 -41.77
N ILE A 215 6.83 -1.89 -42.58
CA ILE A 215 8.22 -2.33 -42.42
C ILE A 215 8.79 -1.84 -41.09
N SER A 216 8.58 -0.57 -40.74
CA SER A 216 9.15 0.01 -39.53
C SER A 216 8.53 -0.56 -38.25
N VAL A 217 7.22 -0.83 -38.23
CA VAL A 217 6.53 -1.47 -37.09
C VAL A 217 7.04 -2.90 -36.87
N LEU A 218 7.21 -3.68 -37.94
CA LEU A 218 7.78 -5.03 -37.84
C LEU A 218 9.25 -5.02 -37.39
N ALA A 219 10.06 -4.10 -37.91
CA ALA A 219 11.46 -3.95 -37.50
C ALA A 219 11.60 -3.53 -36.02
N PHE A 220 10.73 -2.64 -35.55
CA PHE A 220 10.67 -2.23 -34.15
C PHE A 220 10.25 -3.38 -33.21
N ALA A 221 9.18 -4.12 -33.56
CA ALA A 221 8.73 -5.27 -32.77
C ALA A 221 9.79 -6.39 -32.70
N GLY A 222 10.44 -6.69 -33.83
CA GLY A 222 11.54 -7.66 -33.87
C GLY A 222 12.76 -7.21 -33.04
N ALA A 223 13.11 -5.93 -33.08
CA ALA A 223 14.19 -5.38 -32.25
C ALA A 223 13.87 -5.45 -30.76
N LEU A 224 12.64 -5.12 -30.34
CA LEU A 224 12.21 -5.28 -28.95
C LEU A 224 12.31 -6.74 -28.50
N SER A 225 11.76 -7.66 -29.29
CA SER A 225 11.69 -9.08 -28.95
C SER A 225 13.07 -9.76 -28.82
N VAL A 226 14.08 -9.29 -29.56
CA VAL A 226 15.44 -9.87 -29.53
C VAL A 226 16.33 -9.22 -28.47
N PHE A 227 16.35 -7.89 -28.38
CA PHE A 227 17.34 -7.17 -27.57
C PHE A 227 16.90 -6.89 -26.13
N PHE A 228 15.60 -6.94 -25.84
CA PHE A 228 15.04 -6.56 -24.54
C PHE A 228 14.26 -7.72 -23.92
N LYS A 229 14.32 -7.84 -22.59
CA LYS A 229 13.57 -8.85 -21.83
C LYS A 229 12.16 -8.34 -21.48
N ALA A 230 11.45 -7.86 -22.51
CA ALA A 230 10.08 -7.35 -22.38
C ALA A 230 9.06 -8.50 -22.28
N SER A 231 7.96 -8.30 -21.55
CA SER A 231 6.86 -9.27 -21.56
C SER A 231 6.10 -9.22 -22.89
N ASN A 232 5.29 -10.25 -23.15
CA ASN A 232 4.42 -10.30 -24.35
C ASN A 232 3.45 -9.11 -24.38
N THR A 233 2.94 -8.69 -23.22
CA THR A 233 2.06 -7.52 -23.06
C THR A 233 2.80 -6.22 -23.31
N ASP A 234 4.01 -6.03 -22.76
CA ASP A 234 4.80 -4.81 -22.98
C ASP A 234 5.19 -4.66 -24.45
N THR A 235 5.58 -5.76 -25.10
CA THR A 235 5.93 -5.79 -26.52
C THR A 235 4.73 -5.42 -27.39
N MET A 236 3.52 -5.90 -27.05
CA MET A 236 2.29 -5.54 -27.74
C MET A 236 1.95 -4.06 -27.56
N VAL A 237 2.01 -3.52 -26.34
CA VAL A 237 1.70 -2.10 -26.03
C VAL A 237 2.72 -1.16 -26.69
N ALA A 238 4.01 -1.48 -26.63
CA ALA A 238 5.07 -0.70 -27.27
C ALA A 238 4.91 -0.70 -28.81
N THR A 239 4.57 -1.84 -29.41
CA THR A 239 4.34 -1.95 -30.86
C THR A 239 3.09 -1.17 -31.28
N ALA A 240 2.00 -1.24 -30.50
CA ALA A 240 0.77 -0.51 -30.78
C ALA A 240 0.95 1.01 -30.67
N THR A 241 1.66 1.49 -29.65
CA THR A 241 1.96 2.93 -29.47
C THR A 241 2.88 3.45 -30.57
N TYR A 242 3.92 2.71 -30.94
CA TYR A 242 4.79 3.04 -32.08
C TYR A 242 4.01 3.10 -33.41
N ALA A 243 3.12 2.13 -33.67
CA ALA A 243 2.27 2.13 -34.85
C ALA A 243 1.30 3.34 -34.86
N ALA A 244 0.69 3.68 -33.72
CA ALA A 244 -0.21 4.82 -33.60
C ALA A 244 0.48 6.15 -33.96
N VAL A 245 1.72 6.36 -33.50
CA VAL A 245 2.53 7.54 -33.84
C VAL A 245 2.76 7.66 -35.35
N LEU A 246 3.08 6.56 -36.03
CA LEU A 246 3.32 6.57 -37.48
C LEU A 246 2.04 6.74 -38.31
N VAL A 247 0.92 6.15 -37.88
CA VAL A 247 -0.37 6.21 -38.61
C VAL A 247 -0.89 7.65 -38.77
N VAL A 248 -0.56 8.57 -37.85
CA VAL A 248 -0.91 10.01 -37.96
C VAL A 248 -0.37 10.63 -39.27
N PHE A 249 0.75 10.14 -39.80
CA PHE A 249 1.37 10.66 -41.02
C PHE A 249 0.81 10.05 -42.31
N VAL A 250 0.05 8.96 -42.23
CA VAL A 250 -0.56 8.26 -43.39
C VAL A 250 -1.85 8.96 -43.88
N GLY A 251 -2.42 9.86 -43.08
CA GLY A 251 -3.86 10.17 -43.13
C GLY A 251 -4.31 11.62 -43.41
N VAL A 252 -3.62 12.43 -44.23
CA VAL A 252 -4.13 13.80 -44.57
C VAL A 252 -3.97 14.24 -46.03
N SER A 253 -4.53 13.46 -46.97
CA SER A 253 -4.71 13.89 -48.36
C SER A 253 -5.70 15.06 -48.47
N GLY A 254 -5.21 16.30 -48.43
CA GLY A 254 -5.97 17.56 -48.38
C GLY A 254 -6.78 17.94 -49.64
N LEU A 255 -7.29 16.97 -50.39
CA LEU A 255 -7.95 17.11 -51.71
C LEU A 255 -9.48 17.31 -51.64
N GLY A 256 -10.06 17.30 -50.42
CA GLY A 256 -11.50 17.50 -50.23
C GLY A 256 -11.96 18.93 -50.53
N CYS A 257 -13.14 19.05 -51.14
CA CYS A 257 -13.76 20.33 -51.48
C CYS A 257 -14.10 21.20 -50.25
N ASP A 258 -14.29 22.50 -50.47
CA ASP A 258 -14.53 23.48 -49.41
C ASP A 258 -15.78 23.18 -48.56
N GLY A 259 -16.87 22.74 -49.19
CA GLY A 259 -18.11 22.42 -48.48
C GLY A 259 -17.93 21.30 -47.46
N CYS A 260 -17.36 20.17 -47.89
CA CYS A 260 -17.05 19.04 -47.01
C CYS A 260 -16.00 19.41 -45.94
N ARG A 261 -14.99 20.19 -46.31
CA ARG A 261 -13.91 20.60 -45.39
C ARG A 261 -14.38 21.56 -44.30
N ARG A 262 -15.19 22.58 -44.65
CA ARG A 262 -15.81 23.51 -43.66
C ARG A 262 -16.68 22.76 -42.66
N GLN A 263 -17.38 21.72 -43.10
CA GLN A 263 -18.23 20.88 -42.24
C GLN A 263 -17.48 19.74 -41.51
N LYS A 264 -16.16 19.61 -41.72
CA LYS A 264 -15.33 18.50 -41.20
C LYS A 264 -15.87 17.10 -41.55
N LYS A 265 -16.38 16.91 -42.78
CA LYS A 265 -16.90 15.62 -43.27
C LYS A 265 -16.09 15.11 -44.46
N ARG A 266 -15.99 13.78 -44.61
CA ARG A 266 -15.23 13.14 -45.69
C ARG A 266 -15.82 13.49 -47.05
N CYS A 267 -14.97 13.92 -47.98
CA CYS A 267 -15.30 14.19 -49.38
C CYS A 267 -15.03 12.94 -50.22
N ASP A 268 -15.98 12.55 -51.06
CA ASP A 268 -15.91 11.44 -52.01
C ASP A 268 -15.21 11.81 -53.34
N GLN A 269 -14.87 13.08 -53.51
CA GLN A 269 -14.08 13.62 -54.64
C GLN A 269 -14.71 13.50 -56.04
N ALA A 270 -15.93 12.96 -56.15
CA ALA A 270 -16.68 12.87 -57.41
C ALA A 270 -16.81 14.23 -58.12
N LYS A 271 -16.54 14.27 -59.42
CA LYS A 271 -16.64 15.47 -60.27
C LYS A 271 -17.96 15.46 -61.07
N PRO A 272 -18.55 16.62 -61.41
CA PRO A 272 -18.14 17.98 -61.02
C PRO A 272 -18.47 18.30 -59.54
N THR A 273 -19.54 17.72 -59.01
CA THR A 273 -20.01 17.91 -57.62
C THR A 273 -19.86 16.64 -56.79
N CYS A 274 -19.27 16.79 -55.60
CA CYS A 274 -19.15 15.72 -54.64
C CYS A 274 -20.54 15.19 -54.23
N GLY A 275 -20.71 13.88 -54.04
CA GLY A 275 -22.02 13.25 -53.82
C GLY A 275 -22.68 13.67 -52.50
N ARG A 276 -21.89 14.09 -51.52
CA ARG A 276 -22.41 14.77 -50.31
C ARG A 276 -22.88 16.20 -50.61
N CYS A 277 -22.11 16.95 -51.37
CA CYS A 277 -22.40 18.33 -51.78
C CYS A 277 -23.71 18.40 -52.56
N ARG A 278 -23.91 17.43 -53.47
CA ARG A 278 -25.14 17.24 -54.25
C ARG A 278 -26.36 16.96 -53.37
N ARG A 279 -26.25 16.04 -52.40
CA ARG A 279 -27.35 15.71 -51.46
C ARG A 279 -27.70 16.84 -50.49
N VAL A 280 -26.72 17.66 -50.10
CA VAL A 280 -26.89 18.75 -49.11
C VAL A 280 -27.20 20.09 -49.79
N GLY A 281 -27.19 20.16 -51.13
CA GLY A 281 -27.48 21.39 -51.87
C GLY A 281 -26.43 22.50 -51.73
N ILE A 282 -25.18 22.15 -51.42
CA ILE A 282 -24.10 23.12 -51.17
C ILE A 282 -23.08 23.20 -52.30
N SER A 283 -22.56 24.40 -52.56
CA SER A 283 -21.56 24.65 -53.60
C SER A 283 -20.27 23.85 -53.38
N CYS A 284 -19.85 23.12 -54.41
CA CYS A 284 -18.71 22.20 -54.37
C CYS A 284 -17.45 22.82 -54.99
N VAL A 285 -16.84 23.78 -54.29
CA VAL A 285 -15.64 24.49 -54.76
C VAL A 285 -14.35 23.76 -54.35
N GLY A 286 -13.32 23.79 -55.21
CA GLY A 286 -11.97 23.30 -54.89
C GLY A 286 -11.79 21.77 -54.88
N ASN A 287 -12.72 21.00 -55.44
CA ASN A 287 -12.66 19.55 -55.47
C ASN A 287 -11.42 19.04 -56.26
N GLY A 288 -10.52 18.31 -55.59
CA GLY A 288 -9.30 17.76 -56.19
C GLY A 288 -8.16 18.78 -56.40
N VAL A 289 -8.27 20.00 -55.90
CA VAL A 289 -7.22 21.03 -56.03
C VAL A 289 -6.17 20.86 -54.94
N LYS A 290 -4.90 20.62 -55.31
CA LYS A 290 -3.76 20.72 -54.39
C LYS A 290 -3.62 22.17 -53.92
N ARG A 291 -3.80 22.44 -52.63
CA ARG A 291 -3.65 23.78 -52.03
C ARG A 291 -2.44 23.83 -51.11
N TRP A 292 -1.46 24.63 -51.51
CA TRP A 292 -0.28 24.92 -50.72
C TRP A 292 -0.64 25.85 -49.55
N LYS A 293 -0.19 25.50 -48.34
CA LYS A 293 -0.32 26.36 -47.15
C LYS A 293 1.07 26.88 -46.81
N PHE A 294 1.39 28.07 -47.28
CA PHE A 294 2.64 28.74 -46.94
C PHE A 294 2.66 29.08 -45.45
N HIS A 295 3.67 28.62 -44.74
CA HIS A 295 4.04 29.18 -43.44
C HIS A 295 5.07 30.29 -43.70
N SER A 296 4.67 31.54 -43.42
CA SER A 296 5.59 32.68 -43.40
C SER A 296 6.45 32.62 -42.14
N SER A 297 7.52 31.83 -42.19
CA SER A 297 8.56 31.79 -41.16
C SER A 297 9.66 32.81 -41.49
N PHE A 298 9.32 34.09 -41.36
CA PHE A 298 10.30 35.17 -41.29
C PHE A 298 9.86 36.16 -40.22
N GLN A 299 10.71 36.35 -39.21
CA GLN A 299 10.66 37.52 -38.35
C GLN A 299 11.11 38.73 -39.16
N SER A 300 10.41 39.84 -39.02
CA SER A 300 11.00 41.16 -39.18
C SER A 300 10.53 41.99 -37.99
N GLU A 301 11.50 42.59 -37.33
CA GLU A 301 11.31 43.51 -36.21
C GLU A 301 10.68 44.83 -36.71
N ASN A 302 10.30 45.69 -35.77
CA ASN A 302 9.68 47.01 -35.97
C ASN A 302 8.19 47.00 -36.37
N ASN A 303 7.32 46.85 -35.36
CA ASN A 303 6.61 48.05 -34.88
C ASN A 303 6.05 47.86 -33.47
N GLU A 304 6.34 48.81 -32.58
CA GLU A 304 5.64 48.93 -31.31
C GLU A 304 4.23 49.50 -31.55
N GLN A 305 3.26 48.93 -30.84
CA GLN A 305 2.23 49.60 -30.02
C GLN A 305 0.88 48.88 -30.06
N ASN A 306 0.46 48.44 -28.87
CA ASN A 306 -0.92 48.29 -28.44
C ASN A 306 -1.88 47.46 -29.31
N LEU A 307 -1.79 46.13 -29.13
CA LEU A 307 -2.95 45.29 -28.77
C LEU A 307 -2.42 43.95 -28.24
N THR A 308 -2.51 43.73 -26.92
CA THR A 308 -2.12 42.47 -26.28
C THR A 308 -3.08 41.35 -26.68
N SER A 309 -2.87 40.75 -27.85
CA SER A 309 -3.56 39.53 -28.23
C SER A 309 -3.13 38.40 -27.30
N SER A 310 -3.93 38.14 -26.27
CA SER A 310 -3.82 36.96 -25.41
C SER A 310 -3.56 35.73 -26.29
N PRO A 311 -2.59 34.85 -25.95
CA PRO A 311 -2.24 33.70 -26.78
C PRO A 311 -3.51 32.92 -27.12
N ARG A 312 -3.71 32.65 -28.42
CA ARG A 312 -4.94 32.03 -28.94
C ARG A 312 -5.25 30.78 -28.11
N ARG A 313 -6.31 30.83 -27.30
CA ARG A 313 -6.71 29.69 -26.47
C ARG A 313 -6.78 28.44 -27.34
N SER A 314 -6.04 27.41 -26.97
CA SER A 314 -6.19 26.07 -27.53
C SER A 314 -7.68 25.70 -27.54
N PRO A 315 -8.19 25.02 -28.57
CA PRO A 315 -9.60 24.65 -28.63
C PRO A 315 -9.95 23.69 -27.48
N SER A 316 -10.45 24.25 -26.38
CA SER A 316 -10.77 23.55 -25.14
C SER A 316 -12.29 23.38 -25.01
N ASN A 317 -12.77 22.15 -24.88
CA ASN A 317 -14.14 21.90 -24.41
C ASN A 317 -14.17 21.90 -22.86
N ALA A 318 -15.34 21.62 -22.26
CA ALA A 318 -15.46 21.56 -20.80
C ALA A 318 -14.52 20.49 -20.21
N GLN A 319 -14.53 19.27 -20.77
CA GLN A 319 -13.66 18.17 -20.36
C GLN A 319 -12.18 18.57 -20.38
N THR A 320 -11.67 19.13 -21.50
CA THR A 320 -10.25 19.53 -21.61
C THR A 320 -9.85 20.53 -20.52
N ARG A 321 -10.73 21.45 -20.12
CA ARG A 321 -10.47 22.43 -19.05
C ARG A 321 -10.43 21.77 -17.67
N ILE A 322 -11.32 20.81 -17.41
CA ILE A 322 -11.34 20.03 -16.17
C ILE A 322 -10.08 19.16 -16.09
N SER A 323 -9.77 18.37 -17.12
CA SER A 323 -8.57 17.55 -17.20
C SER A 323 -7.28 18.38 -17.05
N SER A 324 -7.16 19.52 -17.74
CA SER A 324 -5.96 20.37 -17.61
C SER A 324 -5.82 20.97 -16.21
N SER A 325 -6.95 21.29 -15.56
CA SER A 325 -6.94 21.83 -14.20
C SER A 325 -6.60 20.74 -13.17
N LEU A 326 -7.14 19.53 -13.32
CA LEU A 326 -6.79 18.40 -12.45
C LEU A 326 -5.31 18.01 -12.59
N VAL A 327 -4.78 17.97 -13.82
CA VAL A 327 -3.35 17.73 -14.06
C VAL A 327 -2.47 18.80 -13.41
N HIS A 328 -2.85 20.09 -13.50
CA HIS A 328 -2.14 21.16 -12.81
C HIS A 328 -2.16 20.97 -11.28
N ILE A 329 -3.30 20.59 -10.70
CA ILE A 329 -3.42 20.31 -9.26
C ILE A 329 -2.51 19.12 -8.87
N LEU A 330 -2.54 18.04 -9.64
CA LEU A 330 -1.69 16.85 -9.45
C LEU A 330 -0.19 17.11 -9.64
N GLN A 331 0.20 18.23 -10.24
CA GLN A 331 1.60 18.67 -10.38
C GLN A 331 2.08 19.54 -9.21
N THR A 332 1.21 19.90 -8.26
CA THR A 332 1.59 20.70 -7.09
C THR A 332 2.66 19.99 -6.26
N GLU A 333 3.75 20.69 -5.91
CA GLU A 333 4.84 20.16 -5.07
C GLU A 333 4.76 20.66 -3.61
N ASP A 334 3.89 21.62 -3.33
CA ASP A 334 3.58 22.12 -2.00
C ASP A 334 2.80 21.07 -1.21
N CYS A 335 3.35 20.61 -0.08
CA CYS A 335 2.73 19.61 0.78
C CYS A 335 1.43 20.10 1.42
N ARG A 336 1.23 21.42 1.56
CA ARG A 336 -0.01 22.01 2.09
C ARG A 336 -1.24 21.71 1.25
N PHE A 337 -1.05 21.43 -0.03
CA PHE A 337 -2.10 21.26 -1.02
C PHE A 337 -2.00 19.92 -1.80
N ASP A 338 -1.24 18.95 -1.29
CA ASP A 338 -1.06 17.67 -1.99
C ASP A 338 -2.29 16.75 -1.86
N ILE A 339 -3.22 16.86 -2.81
CA ILE A 339 -4.42 16.01 -2.83
C ILE A 339 -4.15 14.52 -3.12
N ARG A 340 -2.93 14.11 -3.47
CA ARG A 340 -2.60 12.67 -3.70
C ARG A 340 -2.61 11.87 -2.39
N ALA A 341 -2.64 12.55 -1.24
CA ALA A 341 -2.97 11.94 0.05
C ALA A 341 -4.38 11.30 0.07
N PHE A 342 -5.32 11.83 -0.73
CA PHE A 342 -6.66 11.27 -0.87
C PHE A 342 -6.71 10.28 -2.04
N GLY A 343 -7.04 9.01 -1.77
CA GLY A 343 -7.34 8.00 -2.79
C GLY A 343 -6.15 7.43 -3.57
N GLY A 344 -4.93 7.96 -3.44
CA GLY A 344 -3.72 7.35 -4.01
C GLY A 344 -3.70 7.28 -5.54
N LYS A 345 -3.88 6.09 -6.13
CA LYS A 345 -3.97 5.89 -7.60
C LYS A 345 -5.27 6.48 -8.17
N LEU A 346 -6.31 6.63 -7.33
CA LEU A 346 -7.65 7.06 -7.73
C LEU A 346 -7.63 8.41 -8.45
N ILE A 347 -7.19 9.47 -7.77
CA ILE A 347 -7.25 10.85 -8.30
C ILE A 347 -6.40 11.03 -9.57
N PRO A 348 -5.19 10.44 -9.70
CA PRO A 348 -4.48 10.36 -10.97
C PRO A 348 -5.25 9.64 -12.10
N GLU A 349 -5.89 8.50 -11.81
CA GLU A 349 -6.64 7.73 -12.81
C GLU A 349 -7.90 8.46 -13.31
N LEU A 350 -8.54 9.29 -12.48
CA LEU A 350 -9.67 10.13 -12.89
C LEU A 350 -9.35 10.97 -14.13
N VAL A 351 -8.10 11.42 -14.32
CA VAL A 351 -7.68 12.21 -15.49
C VAL A 351 -7.97 11.47 -16.80
N ALA A 352 -7.80 10.14 -16.83
CA ALA A 352 -8.04 9.30 -17.99
C ALA A 352 -9.54 8.95 -18.18
N GLN A 353 -10.34 9.09 -17.13
CA GLN A 353 -11.76 8.72 -17.10
C GLN A 353 -12.71 9.91 -17.36
N ILE A 354 -12.19 11.15 -17.39
CA ILE A 354 -12.98 12.34 -17.75
C ILE A 354 -13.56 12.19 -19.18
N GLY A 355 -14.88 12.36 -19.29
CA GLY A 355 -15.65 12.20 -20.52
C GLY A 355 -16.33 10.84 -20.68
N TYR A 356 -16.08 9.86 -19.80
CA TYR A 356 -16.71 8.54 -19.86
C TYR A 356 -18.03 8.45 -19.08
N ASN A 357 -18.12 9.11 -17.91
CA ASN A 357 -19.34 9.14 -17.08
C ASN A 357 -19.68 10.57 -16.65
N ALA A 358 -20.93 10.99 -16.87
CA ALA A 358 -21.37 12.36 -16.59
C ALA A 358 -21.46 12.69 -15.09
N ALA A 359 -21.70 11.70 -14.22
CA ALA A 359 -21.69 11.92 -12.77
C ALA A 359 -20.25 12.09 -12.25
N LEU A 360 -19.32 11.27 -12.75
CA LEU A 360 -17.90 11.40 -12.41
C LEU A 360 -17.32 12.74 -12.92
N ASP A 361 -17.63 13.13 -14.16
CA ASP A 361 -17.26 14.44 -14.73
C ASP A 361 -17.76 15.61 -13.85
N SER A 362 -18.99 15.52 -13.33
CA SER A 362 -19.57 16.53 -12.45
C SER A 362 -18.87 16.59 -11.10
N CYS A 363 -18.57 15.44 -10.48
CA CYS A 363 -17.82 15.37 -9.23
C CYS A 363 -16.38 15.91 -9.38
N VAL A 364 -15.69 15.57 -10.47
CA VAL A 364 -14.34 16.08 -10.74
C VAL A 364 -14.38 17.60 -11.00
N ALA A 365 -15.40 18.11 -11.69
CA ALA A 365 -15.59 19.55 -11.88
C ALA A 365 -15.78 20.30 -10.54
N ALA A 366 -16.61 19.75 -9.64
CA ALA A 366 -16.77 20.27 -8.29
C ALA A 366 -15.44 20.26 -7.53
N MET A 367 -14.77 19.11 -7.43
CA MET A 367 -13.48 18.96 -6.74
C MET A 367 -12.44 19.98 -7.24
N VAL A 368 -12.28 20.10 -8.56
CA VAL A 368 -11.31 21.03 -9.17
C VAL A 368 -11.65 22.50 -8.89
N THR A 369 -12.93 22.89 -8.91
CA THR A 369 -13.34 24.28 -8.68
C THR A 369 -13.30 24.66 -7.21
N LEU A 370 -13.68 23.74 -6.32
CA LEU A 370 -13.59 23.91 -4.86
C LEU A 370 -12.14 24.07 -4.39
N TYR A 371 -11.25 23.17 -4.80
CA TYR A 371 -9.82 23.26 -4.51
C TYR A 371 -9.24 24.62 -4.94
N ARG A 372 -9.64 25.12 -6.12
CA ARG A 372 -9.22 26.44 -6.62
C ARG A 372 -9.88 27.61 -5.89
N SER A 373 -11.03 27.41 -5.24
CA SER A 373 -11.72 28.48 -4.51
C SER A 373 -10.96 28.94 -3.26
N HIS A 374 -10.13 28.09 -2.64
CA HIS A 374 -9.23 28.49 -1.54
C HIS A 374 -8.15 29.48 -2.00
N GLN A 375 -7.64 29.34 -3.23
CA GLN A 375 -6.67 30.29 -3.82
C GLN A 375 -7.36 31.52 -4.42
N CYS A 376 -8.62 31.41 -4.81
CA CYS A 376 -9.37 32.46 -5.49
C CYS A 376 -10.83 32.51 -5.00
N PRO A 377 -11.12 33.30 -3.94
CA PRO A 377 -12.44 33.34 -3.30
C PRO A 377 -13.62 33.66 -4.23
N SER A 378 -13.39 34.33 -5.37
CA SER A 378 -14.44 34.60 -6.36
C SER A 378 -14.98 33.34 -7.04
N LEU A 379 -14.23 32.23 -7.02
CA LEU A 379 -14.70 30.93 -7.55
C LEU A 379 -15.58 30.16 -6.55
N ARG A 380 -15.76 30.65 -5.31
CA ARG A 380 -16.48 29.92 -4.25
C ARG A 380 -17.95 29.64 -4.60
N VAL A 381 -18.64 30.61 -5.20
CA VAL A 381 -20.05 30.44 -5.61
C VAL A 381 -20.17 29.42 -6.75
N GLU A 382 -19.23 29.46 -7.71
CA GLU A 382 -19.16 28.49 -8.82
C GLU A 382 -18.86 27.07 -8.31
N GLY A 383 -17.90 26.92 -7.38
CA GLY A 383 -17.58 25.64 -6.74
C GLY A 383 -18.74 25.06 -5.94
N LEU A 384 -19.45 25.87 -5.14
CA LEU A 384 -20.65 25.43 -4.42
C LEU A 384 -21.82 25.06 -5.36
N THR A 385 -21.93 25.73 -6.51
CA THR A 385 -22.93 25.38 -7.54
C THR A 385 -22.60 24.02 -8.14
N HIS A 386 -21.36 23.80 -8.57
CA HIS A 386 -20.91 22.52 -9.10
C HIS A 386 -20.99 21.38 -8.07
N TYR A 387 -20.76 21.67 -6.79
CA TYR A 387 -20.97 20.71 -5.70
C TYR A 387 -22.44 20.26 -5.59
N GLY A 388 -23.40 21.19 -5.68
CA GLY A 388 -24.83 20.86 -5.71
C GLY A 388 -25.22 20.00 -6.92
N ASP A 389 -24.71 20.35 -8.11
CA ASP A 389 -24.89 19.56 -9.33
C ASP A 389 -24.31 18.14 -9.18
N ALA A 390 -23.10 18.04 -8.62
CA ALA A 390 -22.40 16.79 -8.41
C ALA A 390 -23.10 15.91 -7.36
N LEU A 391 -23.64 16.48 -6.29
CA LEU A 391 -24.46 15.75 -5.30
C LEU A 391 -25.72 15.13 -5.95
N ALA A 392 -26.42 15.90 -6.79
CA ALA A 392 -27.57 15.42 -7.53
C ALA A 392 -27.19 14.29 -8.51
N ALA A 393 -26.05 14.42 -9.20
CA ALA A 393 -25.53 13.40 -10.11
C ALA A 393 -25.09 12.13 -9.36
N THR A 394 -24.39 12.26 -8.23
CA THR A 394 -23.99 11.16 -7.34
C THR A 394 -25.19 10.36 -6.85
N ARG A 395 -26.21 11.03 -6.32
CA ARG A 395 -27.45 10.38 -5.87
C ARG A 395 -28.11 9.58 -7.00
N LYS A 396 -28.13 10.12 -8.22
CA LYS A 396 -28.66 9.43 -9.40
C LYS A 396 -27.84 8.20 -9.78
N ALA A 397 -26.51 8.31 -9.79
CA ALA A 397 -25.60 7.21 -10.15
C ALA A 397 -25.65 6.04 -9.14
N ILE A 398 -25.74 6.32 -7.83
CA ILE A 398 -25.86 5.27 -6.81
C ILE A 398 -27.16 4.45 -6.99
N ILE A 399 -28.27 5.13 -7.30
CA ILE A 399 -29.60 4.51 -7.44
C ILE A 399 -29.74 3.73 -8.77
N ASP A 400 -29.00 4.09 -9.82
CA ASP A 400 -29.09 3.40 -11.12
C ASP A 400 -28.57 1.95 -11.00
N PRO A 401 -29.38 0.91 -11.27
CA PRO A 401 -28.95 -0.48 -11.21
C PRO A 401 -27.99 -0.88 -12.35
N LYS A 402 -27.80 -0.03 -13.38
CA LYS A 402 -26.89 -0.28 -14.51
C LYS A 402 -25.47 0.22 -14.27
N GLU A 403 -25.27 1.15 -13.34
CA GLU A 403 -23.94 1.66 -13.00
C GLU A 403 -23.15 0.58 -12.24
N SER A 404 -21.88 0.41 -12.59
CA SER A 404 -21.01 -0.58 -11.92
C SER A 404 -20.70 -0.16 -10.49
N ILE A 405 -20.40 -1.14 -9.62
CA ILE A 405 -20.05 -0.85 -8.22
C ILE A 405 -18.80 0.04 -8.16
N MET A 406 -17.81 -0.23 -9.01
CA MET A 406 -16.65 0.65 -9.21
C MET A 406 -17.07 2.09 -9.51
N MET A 407 -17.89 2.34 -10.53
CA MET A 407 -18.30 3.70 -10.89
C MET A 407 -19.01 4.42 -9.72
N LYS A 408 -19.88 3.69 -8.99
CA LYS A 408 -20.54 4.22 -7.78
C LYS A 408 -19.51 4.60 -6.71
N MET A 409 -18.55 3.72 -6.42
CA MET A 409 -17.47 3.99 -5.46
C MET A 409 -16.62 5.19 -5.85
N GLN A 410 -16.22 5.31 -7.12
CA GLN A 410 -15.39 6.42 -7.61
C GLN A 410 -16.13 7.75 -7.45
N VAL A 411 -17.40 7.81 -7.88
CA VAL A 411 -18.25 9.00 -7.76
C VAL A 411 -18.43 9.41 -6.29
N VAL A 412 -18.71 8.46 -5.39
CA VAL A 412 -18.83 8.72 -3.94
C VAL A 412 -17.48 9.10 -3.31
N SER A 413 -16.36 8.53 -3.77
CA SER A 413 -15.02 8.84 -3.26
C SER A 413 -14.55 10.25 -3.65
N VAL A 414 -14.88 10.72 -4.86
CA VAL A 414 -14.63 12.12 -5.24
C VAL A 414 -15.53 13.07 -4.45
N MET A 415 -16.79 12.67 -4.20
CA MET A 415 -17.70 13.45 -3.35
C MET A 415 -17.21 13.52 -1.90
N PHE A 416 -16.70 12.43 -1.33
CA PHE A 416 -16.06 12.38 -0.01
C PHE A 416 -14.94 13.44 0.10
N VAL A 417 -14.05 13.56 -0.90
CA VAL A 417 -13.02 14.62 -0.94
C VAL A 417 -13.64 16.03 -0.99
N CYS A 418 -14.73 16.23 -1.74
CA CYS A 418 -15.42 17.53 -1.77
C CYS A 418 -16.06 17.89 -0.41
N HIS A 419 -16.66 16.92 0.27
CA HIS A 419 -17.24 17.10 1.60
C HIS A 419 -16.21 17.52 2.64
N TYR A 420 -14.98 16.97 2.59
CA TYR A 420 -13.87 17.39 3.47
C TYR A 420 -13.51 18.88 3.38
N TRP A 421 -13.96 19.60 2.34
CA TRP A 421 -13.67 21.03 2.14
C TRP A 421 -14.89 21.96 2.34
N ILE A 422 -16.12 21.44 2.43
CA ILE A 422 -17.37 22.24 2.49
C ILE A 422 -18.27 21.91 3.68
N ASP A 423 -18.41 20.63 4.00
CA ASP A 423 -19.35 20.13 5.00
C ASP A 423 -18.82 18.83 5.59
N ARG A 424 -18.02 18.97 6.65
CA ARG A 424 -17.42 17.82 7.33
C ARG A 424 -18.44 17.00 8.14
N LYS A 425 -19.63 17.54 8.45
CA LYS A 425 -20.66 16.84 9.24
C LYS A 425 -21.28 15.66 8.49
N SER A 426 -21.25 15.68 7.16
CA SER A 426 -21.79 14.62 6.30
C SER A 426 -20.72 13.74 5.62
N VAL A 427 -19.45 13.89 6.01
CA VAL A 427 -18.33 13.03 5.57
C VAL A 427 -18.53 11.57 5.99
N GLU A 428 -19.02 11.34 7.21
CA GLU A 428 -19.24 9.98 7.73
C GLU A 428 -20.27 9.20 6.90
N GLN A 429 -21.32 9.87 6.41
CA GLN A 429 -22.31 9.26 5.52
C GLN A 429 -21.67 8.77 4.21
N HIS A 430 -20.71 9.52 3.66
CA HIS A 430 -19.97 9.11 2.47
C HIS A 430 -19.05 7.92 2.76
N ARG A 431 -18.39 7.91 3.92
CA ARG A 431 -17.55 6.79 4.38
C ARG A 431 -18.37 5.50 4.52
N GLU A 432 -19.54 5.58 5.15
CA GLU A 432 -20.49 4.46 5.27
C GLU A 432 -20.95 3.96 3.90
N ILE A 433 -21.35 4.85 2.99
CA ILE A 433 -21.78 4.47 1.63
C ILE A 433 -20.67 3.74 0.88
N ILE A 434 -19.42 4.22 0.93
CA ILE A 434 -18.26 3.54 0.33
C ILE A 434 -18.09 2.14 0.94
N SER A 435 -18.22 2.03 2.27
CA SER A 435 -18.04 0.76 2.98
C SER A 435 -19.18 -0.24 2.73
N VAL A 436 -20.41 0.24 2.49
CA VAL A 436 -21.56 -0.57 2.06
C VAL A 436 -21.37 -1.06 0.62
N LEU A 437 -20.95 -0.19 -0.30
CA LEU A 437 -20.61 -0.58 -1.67
C LEU A 437 -19.45 -1.59 -1.70
N PHE A 438 -18.48 -1.43 -0.80
CA PHE A 438 -17.35 -2.34 -0.67
C PHE A 438 -17.77 -3.73 -0.22
N ARG A 439 -18.60 -3.82 0.82
CA ARG A 439 -19.27 -5.08 1.20
C ARG A 439 -20.07 -5.68 0.04
N GLU A 440 -20.79 -4.87 -0.74
CA GLU A 440 -21.55 -5.34 -1.90
C GLU A 440 -20.64 -5.93 -2.99
N ALA A 441 -19.49 -5.31 -3.27
CA ALA A 441 -18.50 -5.83 -4.21
C ALA A 441 -17.92 -7.18 -3.76
N VAL A 442 -17.61 -7.34 -2.46
CA VAL A 442 -17.13 -8.61 -1.88
C VAL A 442 -18.17 -9.71 -2.03
N LEU A 443 -19.41 -9.47 -1.59
CA LEU A 443 -20.49 -10.46 -1.68
C LEU A 443 -20.84 -10.84 -3.12
N LYS A 444 -20.56 -9.97 -4.10
CA LYS A 444 -20.73 -10.25 -5.54
C LYS A 444 -19.47 -10.79 -6.24
N LYS A 445 -18.35 -10.93 -5.53
CA LYS A 445 -17.04 -11.34 -6.07
C LYS A 445 -16.56 -10.44 -7.22
N GLN A 446 -16.76 -9.13 -7.07
CA GLN A 446 -16.32 -8.10 -8.01
C GLN A 446 -15.10 -7.34 -7.45
N LEU A 447 -14.08 -8.08 -6.99
CA LEU A 447 -12.85 -7.51 -6.41
C LEU A 447 -11.76 -7.21 -7.43
N ASP A 448 -11.75 -7.92 -8.57
CA ASP A 448 -10.69 -7.79 -9.58
C ASP A 448 -10.57 -6.34 -10.11
N ASP A 449 -11.71 -5.65 -10.28
CA ASP A 449 -11.74 -4.22 -10.64
C ASP A 449 -11.16 -3.32 -9.53
N LEU A 450 -11.24 -3.76 -8.26
CA LEU A 450 -10.95 -2.98 -7.05
C LEU A 450 -9.56 -3.22 -6.46
N GLU A 451 -8.78 -4.18 -6.97
CA GLU A 451 -7.44 -4.54 -6.47
C GLU A 451 -6.56 -3.34 -6.08
N PRO A 452 -6.42 -2.26 -6.90
CA PRO A 452 -5.58 -1.10 -6.57
C PRO A 452 -6.06 -0.26 -5.37
N TYR A 453 -7.31 -0.47 -4.94
CA TYR A 453 -8.04 0.34 -3.97
C TYR A 453 -8.36 -0.40 -2.67
N MET A 454 -8.25 -1.73 -2.67
CA MET A 454 -8.70 -2.64 -1.61
C MET A 454 -8.34 -2.18 -0.19
N VAL A 455 -7.08 -1.83 0.06
CA VAL A 455 -6.61 -1.45 1.41
C VAL A 455 -7.16 -0.09 1.88
N GLY A 456 -7.51 0.79 0.94
CA GLY A 456 -8.13 2.08 1.27
C GLY A 456 -9.60 1.89 1.63
N LEU A 457 -10.26 0.97 0.92
CA LEU A 457 -11.63 0.56 1.20
C LEU A 457 -11.76 -0.19 2.53
N THR A 458 -10.79 -1.06 2.89
CA THR A 458 -10.77 -1.68 4.23
C THR A 458 -10.53 -0.64 5.32
N GLN A 459 -9.60 0.29 5.16
CA GLN A 459 -9.38 1.37 6.15
C GLN A 459 -10.60 2.27 6.34
N LEU A 460 -11.30 2.63 5.25
CA LEU A 460 -12.55 3.39 5.32
C LEU A 460 -13.66 2.60 6.04
N ALA A 461 -13.76 1.28 5.81
CA ALA A 461 -14.70 0.41 6.52
C ALA A 461 -14.40 0.28 8.01
N VAL A 462 -13.12 0.18 8.39
CA VAL A 462 -12.70 0.16 9.79
C VAL A 462 -13.03 1.48 10.48
N MET A 463 -12.74 2.62 9.85
CA MET A 463 -13.07 3.92 10.43
C MET A 463 -14.58 4.16 10.51
N ALA A 464 -15.38 3.67 9.55
CA ALA A 464 -16.84 3.63 9.66
C ALA A 464 -17.32 2.79 10.86
N SER A 465 -16.68 1.64 11.12
CA SER A 465 -16.99 0.77 12.27
C SER A 465 -16.63 1.39 13.62
N PHE A 466 -15.58 2.22 13.69
CA PHE A 466 -15.24 2.99 14.88
C PHE A 466 -16.24 4.11 15.17
N LEU A 467 -16.63 4.87 14.14
CA LEU A 467 -17.42 6.09 14.32
C LEU A 467 -18.94 5.86 14.26
N ASN A 468 -19.40 4.75 13.66
CA ASN A 468 -20.81 4.35 13.69
C ASN A 468 -20.97 2.95 14.32
N PRO A 469 -21.53 2.86 15.56
CA PRO A 469 -21.82 1.57 16.21
C PRO A 469 -22.71 0.63 15.39
N GLN A 470 -23.57 1.16 14.52
CA GLN A 470 -24.48 0.36 13.67
C GLN A 470 -23.76 -0.27 12.46
N PHE A 471 -22.56 0.17 12.12
CA PHE A 471 -21.78 -0.38 11.01
C PHE A 471 -20.86 -1.49 11.51
N GLU A 472 -21.29 -2.75 11.42
CA GLU A 472 -20.49 -3.89 11.89
C GLU A 472 -19.57 -4.44 10.79
N LEU A 473 -18.30 -4.72 11.14
CA LEU A 473 -17.41 -5.54 10.33
C LEU A 473 -17.81 -7.02 10.48
N GLY A 474 -17.95 -7.72 9.36
CA GLY A 474 -18.36 -9.13 9.33
C GLY A 474 -17.40 -10.00 8.53
N PRO A 475 -17.75 -11.27 8.25
CA PRO A 475 -16.88 -12.20 7.50
C PRO A 475 -16.40 -11.65 6.15
N TRP A 476 -17.24 -10.84 5.48
CA TRP A 476 -16.92 -10.14 4.23
C TRP A 476 -15.66 -9.25 4.34
N PHE A 477 -15.38 -8.67 5.51
CA PHE A 477 -14.20 -7.82 5.70
C PHE A 477 -12.93 -8.67 5.74
N TRP A 478 -12.99 -9.82 6.40
CA TRP A 478 -11.89 -10.77 6.47
C TRP A 478 -11.65 -11.47 5.12
N GLU A 479 -12.70 -11.87 4.41
CA GLU A 479 -12.62 -12.33 3.01
C GLU A 479 -11.97 -11.26 2.12
N ALA A 480 -12.35 -9.98 2.28
CA ALA A 480 -11.73 -8.88 1.56
C ALA A 480 -10.24 -8.74 1.89
N CYS A 481 -9.83 -8.87 3.16
CA CYS A 481 -8.42 -8.84 3.58
C CYS A 481 -7.61 -10.04 3.10
N GLU A 482 -8.17 -11.26 3.13
CA GLU A 482 -7.53 -12.48 2.62
C GLU A 482 -7.27 -12.39 1.11
N MET A 483 -8.25 -11.89 0.35
CA MET A 483 -8.17 -11.73 -1.10
C MET A 483 -7.06 -10.77 -1.57
N ILE A 484 -6.65 -9.81 -0.74
CA ILE A 484 -5.56 -8.88 -1.10
C ILE A 484 -4.18 -9.55 -0.99
N GLY A 485 -4.05 -10.58 -0.14
CA GLY A 485 -2.78 -11.21 0.26
C GLY A 485 -2.61 -11.20 1.78
N THR A 486 -1.97 -12.24 2.34
CA THR A 486 -1.84 -12.43 3.80
C THR A 486 -1.03 -11.30 4.46
N PRO A 487 -1.25 -10.96 5.74
CA PRO A 487 -0.55 -9.85 6.37
C PRO A 487 0.97 -10.10 6.41
N ARG A 488 1.74 -9.22 5.78
CA ARG A 488 3.05 -8.83 6.30
C ARG A 488 2.87 -7.41 6.83
N PRO A 489 3.41 -7.06 8.01
CA PRO A 489 3.15 -5.76 8.61
C PRO A 489 3.56 -4.62 7.70
N VAL A 490 2.67 -3.62 7.57
CA VAL A 490 2.71 -2.58 6.54
C VAL A 490 4.11 -2.00 6.44
N LYS A 491 4.78 -2.24 5.31
CA LYS A 491 6.14 -1.77 5.07
C LYS A 491 6.13 -0.28 4.74
N TYR A 492 6.36 0.53 5.77
CA TYR A 492 6.86 1.88 5.57
C TYR A 492 8.30 1.82 5.04
N HIS A 493 8.76 2.92 4.44
CA HIS A 493 10.07 3.04 3.80
C HIS A 493 11.25 2.55 4.66
N GLN A 494 11.12 2.56 6.00
CA GLN A 494 12.10 2.04 6.96
C GLN A 494 11.46 1.34 8.18
N GLY A 495 10.32 0.64 8.04
CA GLY A 495 9.70 -0.05 9.18
C GLY A 495 8.49 -0.92 8.83
N SER A 496 8.16 -1.86 9.72
CA SER A 496 6.94 -2.67 9.70
C SER A 496 6.24 -2.48 11.05
N PHE A 497 4.95 -2.16 11.03
CA PHE A 497 4.15 -1.91 12.23
C PHE A 497 2.88 -2.74 12.19
N ILE A 498 2.70 -3.61 13.19
CA ILE A 498 1.53 -4.51 13.28
C ILE A 498 0.31 -3.71 13.75
N SER A 499 0.48 -2.78 14.69
CA SER A 499 -0.61 -1.96 15.23
C SER A 499 -1.32 -1.07 14.19
N LEU A 500 -0.68 -0.85 13.03
CA LEU A 500 -1.20 -0.07 11.91
C LEU A 500 -1.79 -0.92 10.77
N GLU A 501 -1.87 -2.25 10.93
CA GLU A 501 -2.53 -3.12 9.97
C GLU A 501 -4.06 -2.94 10.02
N SER A 502 -4.71 -2.94 8.85
CA SER A 502 -6.18 -2.85 8.76
C SER A 502 -6.89 -3.94 9.56
N GLY A 503 -6.27 -5.12 9.71
CA GLY A 503 -6.77 -6.21 10.55
C GLY A 503 -6.76 -5.86 12.04
N THR A 504 -5.64 -5.42 12.59
CA THR A 504 -5.55 -5.00 14.00
C THR A 504 -6.41 -3.79 14.30
N LEU A 505 -6.51 -2.82 13.38
CA LEU A 505 -7.44 -1.70 13.51
C LEU A 505 -8.91 -2.18 13.52
N ALA A 506 -9.27 -3.17 12.70
CA ALA A 506 -10.59 -3.79 12.70
C ALA A 506 -10.87 -4.54 14.02
N GLU A 507 -9.92 -5.32 14.51
CA GLU A 507 -9.99 -6.02 15.80
C GLU A 507 -10.27 -5.05 16.95
N VAL A 508 -9.53 -3.94 17.05
CA VAL A 508 -9.81 -2.90 18.06
C VAL A 508 -11.24 -2.35 17.91
N SER A 509 -11.71 -2.08 16.67
CA SER A 509 -13.09 -1.60 16.46
C SER A 509 -14.17 -2.59 16.91
N ILE A 510 -13.86 -3.89 16.92
CA ILE A 510 -14.75 -4.97 17.38
C ILE A 510 -14.66 -5.12 18.90
N PHE A 511 -13.45 -5.16 19.46
CA PHE A 511 -13.21 -5.32 20.88
C PHE A 511 -13.79 -4.14 21.70
N MET A 512 -13.68 -2.92 21.18
CA MET A 512 -14.27 -1.71 21.76
C MET A 512 -15.81 -1.74 21.86
N ARG A 513 -16.50 -2.63 21.16
CA ARG A 513 -17.97 -2.83 21.29
C ARG A 513 -18.36 -3.68 22.48
N SER A 514 -17.43 -4.52 22.97
CA SER A 514 -17.64 -5.40 24.12
C SER A 514 -16.32 -5.53 24.93
N PRO A 515 -15.82 -4.41 25.48
CA PRO A 515 -14.45 -4.30 26.00
C PRO A 515 -14.18 -5.28 27.15
N LYS A 516 -15.16 -5.51 28.05
CA LYS A 516 -15.04 -6.48 29.15
C LYS A 516 -14.73 -7.91 28.69
N LYS A 517 -15.25 -8.33 27.54
CA LYS A 517 -14.99 -9.66 26.95
C LYS A 517 -13.62 -9.76 26.28
N HIS A 518 -13.00 -8.63 25.96
CA HIS A 518 -11.80 -8.54 25.14
C HIS A 518 -10.65 -7.79 25.84
N ILE A 519 -10.71 -7.66 27.17
CA ILE A 519 -9.78 -6.85 27.95
C ILE A 519 -8.32 -7.28 27.77
N HIS A 520 -8.04 -8.58 27.75
CA HIS A 520 -6.71 -9.13 27.51
C HIS A 520 -6.21 -8.80 26.09
N GLN A 521 -7.08 -8.91 25.07
CA GLN A 521 -6.74 -8.58 23.69
C GLN A 521 -6.44 -7.08 23.54
N LEU A 522 -7.21 -6.21 24.20
CA LEU A 522 -6.96 -4.77 24.27
C LEU A 522 -5.63 -4.46 24.96
N GLN A 523 -5.30 -5.14 26.08
CA GLN A 523 -4.00 -5.02 26.76
C GLN A 523 -2.82 -5.47 25.88
N CYS A 524 -2.97 -6.57 25.13
CA CYS A 524 -1.96 -7.02 24.17
C CYS A 524 -1.72 -5.97 23.07
N ILE A 525 -2.78 -5.46 22.45
CA ILE A 525 -2.68 -4.44 21.39
C ILE A 525 -2.08 -3.14 21.94
N TYR A 526 -2.50 -2.71 23.14
CA TYR A 526 -1.92 -1.56 23.83
C TYR A 526 -0.41 -1.70 24.03
N SER A 527 0.03 -2.86 24.52
CA SER A 527 1.45 -3.17 24.73
C SER A 527 2.27 -3.14 23.43
N VAL A 528 1.69 -3.64 22.32
CA VAL A 528 2.32 -3.56 21.00
C VAL A 528 2.45 -2.11 20.52
N ILE A 529 1.41 -1.28 20.70
CA ILE A 529 1.45 0.15 20.35
C ILE A 529 2.55 0.87 21.13
N GLN A 530 2.64 0.67 22.45
CA GLN A 530 3.68 1.27 23.29
C GLN A 530 5.10 0.84 22.85
N PHE A 531 5.27 -0.39 22.38
CA PHE A 531 6.55 -0.87 21.83
C PHE A 531 6.88 -0.32 20.42
N GLU A 532 5.87 0.05 19.63
CA GLU A 532 6.05 0.57 18.27
C GLU A 532 6.19 2.10 18.21
N MET A 533 5.54 2.85 19.11
CA MET A 533 5.58 4.32 19.15
C MET A 533 7.00 4.93 19.16
N PRO A 534 7.97 4.47 19.98
CA PRO A 534 9.34 5.01 19.97
C PRO A 534 10.05 4.83 18.63
N LYS A 535 9.74 3.76 17.88
CA LYS A 535 10.30 3.49 16.55
C LYS A 535 9.73 4.47 15.53
N VAL A 536 8.41 4.69 15.54
CA VAL A 536 7.75 5.68 14.67
C VAL A 536 8.30 7.09 14.95
N ARG A 537 8.48 7.46 16.23
CA ARG A 537 9.09 8.73 16.64
C ARG A 537 10.48 8.94 16.06
N ARG A 538 11.33 7.89 16.07
CA ARG A 538 12.66 7.91 15.42
C ARG A 538 12.56 8.07 13.90
N LEU A 539 11.58 7.44 13.26
CA LEU A 539 11.36 7.61 11.82
C LEU A 539 10.86 9.03 11.47
N ILE A 540 10.01 9.64 12.29
CA ILE A 540 9.59 11.05 12.12
C ILE A 540 10.78 12.00 12.22
N SER A 541 11.70 11.81 13.19
CA SER A 541 12.86 12.71 13.33
C SER A 541 13.79 12.60 12.12
N LEU A 542 14.10 11.39 11.66
CA LEU A 542 14.88 11.13 10.45
C LEU A 542 14.22 11.72 9.19
N ALA A 543 12.92 11.49 9.01
CA ALA A 543 12.18 12.01 7.85
C ALA A 543 12.03 13.54 7.89
N THR A 544 11.90 14.15 9.08
CA THR A 544 11.86 15.61 9.25
C THR A 544 13.19 16.23 8.86
N MET A 545 14.33 15.67 9.29
CA MET A 545 15.66 16.12 8.84
C MET A 545 15.83 15.99 7.33
N ALA A 546 15.42 14.87 6.73
CA ALA A 546 15.47 14.67 5.29
C ALA A 546 14.56 15.64 4.50
N ALA A 547 13.39 15.98 5.05
CA ALA A 547 12.44 16.92 4.44
C ALA A 547 12.87 18.39 4.58
N ALA A 548 13.69 18.72 5.59
CA ALA A 548 14.23 20.06 5.85
C ALA A 548 15.51 20.39 5.05
N ALA A 549 16.11 19.43 4.36
CA ALA A 549 17.30 19.66 3.55
C ALA A 549 17.03 20.68 2.41
N PRO A 550 17.99 21.57 2.06
CA PRO A 550 17.76 22.66 1.09
C PRO A 550 17.41 22.17 -0.32
N ASN A 551 17.77 20.93 -0.67
CA ASN A 551 17.41 20.26 -1.93
C ASN A 551 16.50 19.03 -1.68
N ALA A 552 15.70 19.04 -0.61
CA ALA A 552 14.80 17.93 -0.28
C ALA A 552 13.83 17.64 -1.43
N GLN A 553 13.87 16.40 -1.94
CA GLN A 553 12.93 15.95 -2.96
C GLN A 553 11.50 16.03 -2.41
N ALA A 554 10.52 16.28 -3.30
CA ALA A 554 9.11 16.26 -2.91
C ALA A 554 8.74 14.93 -2.21
N MET A 555 9.31 13.81 -2.67
CA MET A 555 9.22 12.49 -2.03
C MET A 555 9.53 12.53 -0.53
N SER A 556 10.64 13.13 -0.11
CA SER A 556 11.08 13.19 1.29
C SER A 556 10.07 13.90 2.20
N LYS A 557 9.48 15.02 1.72
CA LYS A 557 8.41 15.74 2.43
C LYS A 557 7.15 14.88 2.59
N ARG A 558 6.83 14.10 1.56
CA ARG A 558 5.65 13.24 1.53
C ARG A 558 5.82 11.97 2.40
N VAL A 559 7.03 11.40 2.49
CA VAL A 559 7.39 10.38 3.51
C VAL A 559 7.26 10.95 4.93
N CYS A 560 7.75 12.17 5.17
CA CYS A 560 7.63 12.79 6.48
C CYS A 560 6.16 12.97 6.91
N SER A 561 5.29 13.32 5.97
CA SER A 561 3.84 13.45 6.23
C SER A 561 3.20 12.10 6.56
N SER A 562 3.58 11.02 5.85
CA SER A 562 3.02 9.68 6.12
C SER A 562 3.41 9.13 7.50
N TYR A 563 4.64 9.39 7.98
CA TYR A 563 5.03 8.97 9.34
C TYR A 563 4.30 9.75 10.43
N ARG A 564 4.04 11.06 10.23
CA ARG A 564 3.24 11.86 11.16
C ARG A 564 1.79 11.39 11.24
N PHE A 565 1.20 11.03 10.10
CA PHE A 565 -0.13 10.42 10.05
C PHE A 565 -0.19 9.05 10.75
N ALA A 566 0.80 8.18 10.51
CA ALA A 566 0.92 6.91 11.20
C ALA A 566 0.97 7.07 12.73
N TYR A 567 1.73 8.06 13.21
CA TYR A 567 1.84 8.35 14.64
C TYR A 567 0.57 8.95 15.26
N ALA A 568 -0.15 9.79 14.51
CA ALA A 568 -1.46 10.29 14.91
C ALA A 568 -2.47 9.15 15.18
N ILE A 569 -2.48 8.11 14.35
CA ILE A 569 -3.32 6.91 14.59
C ILE A 569 -2.92 6.22 15.90
N LEU A 570 -1.61 6.01 16.13
CA LEU A 570 -1.14 5.37 17.37
C LEU A 570 -1.49 6.17 18.62
N LEU A 571 -1.42 7.51 18.58
CA LEU A 571 -1.82 8.37 19.69
C LEU A 571 -3.33 8.28 19.97
N ALA A 572 -4.17 8.33 18.93
CA ALA A 572 -5.62 8.16 19.09
C ALA A 572 -6.00 6.78 19.66
N MET A 573 -5.37 5.70 19.16
CA MET A 573 -5.56 4.35 19.70
C MET A 573 -5.07 4.24 21.14
N THR A 574 -3.89 4.78 21.46
CA THR A 574 -3.33 4.81 22.81
C THR A 574 -4.30 5.46 23.78
N ALA A 575 -4.82 6.66 23.47
CA ALA A 575 -5.74 7.37 24.34
C ALA A 575 -7.05 6.59 24.56
N VAL A 576 -7.69 6.10 23.48
CA VAL A 576 -8.98 5.39 23.55
C VAL A 576 -8.86 4.04 24.25
N ILE A 577 -7.83 3.25 23.95
CA ILE A 577 -7.62 1.95 24.60
C ILE A 577 -7.24 2.15 26.07
N ASN A 578 -6.37 3.11 26.40
CA ASN A 578 -6.00 3.40 27.79
C ASN A 578 -7.24 3.81 28.61
N HIS A 579 -8.05 4.77 28.13
CA HIS A 579 -9.31 5.14 28.78
C HIS A 579 -10.24 3.93 29.02
N THR A 580 -10.30 3.00 28.06
CA THR A 580 -11.10 1.78 28.19
C THR A 580 -10.52 0.79 29.20
N LEU A 581 -9.20 0.70 29.33
CA LEU A 581 -8.54 -0.13 30.34
C LEU A 581 -8.71 0.44 31.75
N GLN A 582 -8.71 1.77 31.90
CA GLN A 582 -8.91 2.47 33.19
C GLN A 582 -10.25 2.15 33.88
N ILE A 583 -11.25 1.64 33.14
CA ILE A 583 -12.54 1.21 33.70
C ILE A 583 -12.34 0.11 34.76
N TRP A 584 -11.42 -0.83 34.51
CA TRP A 584 -11.13 -1.97 35.39
C TRP A 584 -9.76 -1.88 36.07
N ASP A 585 -8.75 -1.37 35.37
CA ASP A 585 -7.41 -1.21 35.91
C ASP A 585 -7.18 0.23 36.40
N LYS A 586 -7.15 0.41 37.73
CA LYS A 586 -6.94 1.70 38.37
C LYS A 586 -5.45 2.01 38.64
N ASN A 587 -4.53 1.34 37.94
CA ASN A 587 -3.10 1.64 37.99
C ASN A 587 -2.83 3.11 37.63
N LEU A 588 -2.12 3.81 38.53
CA LEU A 588 -1.73 5.22 38.36
C LEU A 588 -0.86 5.44 37.11
N ASP A 589 -0.10 4.43 36.70
CA ASP A 589 0.74 4.47 35.50
C ASP A 589 -0.09 4.74 34.22
N LEU A 590 -1.31 4.21 34.14
CA LEU A 590 -2.21 4.44 33.00
C LEU A 590 -2.59 5.92 32.85
N VAL A 591 -2.74 6.65 33.96
CA VAL A 591 -3.01 8.10 33.94
C VAL A 591 -1.79 8.86 33.41
N GLY A 592 -0.58 8.50 33.87
CA GLY A 592 0.67 9.08 33.37
C GLY A 592 0.84 8.90 31.85
N TYR A 593 0.59 7.69 31.33
CA TYR A 593 0.66 7.43 29.89
C TYR A 593 -0.37 8.23 29.06
N VAL A 594 -1.50 8.66 29.64
CA VAL A 594 -2.44 9.57 28.95
C VAL A 594 -1.89 10.99 28.89
N HIS A 595 -1.22 11.48 29.94
CA HIS A 595 -0.56 12.80 29.92
C HIS A 595 0.55 12.85 28.88
N ASP A 596 1.41 11.83 28.85
CA ASP A 596 2.44 11.67 27.80
C ASP A 596 1.82 11.66 26.39
N CYS A 597 0.69 10.94 26.22
CA CYS A 597 -0.03 10.89 24.94
C CYS A 597 -0.61 12.26 24.52
N VAL A 598 -1.12 13.05 25.47
CA VAL A 598 -1.61 14.42 25.22
C VAL A 598 -0.45 15.35 24.84
N ASP A 599 0.67 15.29 25.56
CA ASP A 599 1.85 16.10 25.29
C ASP A 599 2.47 15.78 23.92
N GLU A 600 2.59 14.49 23.58
CA GLU A 600 3.05 14.04 22.27
C GLU A 600 2.06 14.40 21.15
N SER A 601 0.76 14.41 21.44
CA SER A 601 -0.28 14.87 20.50
C SER A 601 -0.11 16.34 20.16
N ILE A 602 0.03 17.21 21.18
CA ILE A 602 0.23 18.65 20.98
C ILE A 602 1.57 18.92 20.25
N ALA A 603 2.64 18.21 20.59
CA ALA A 603 3.91 18.30 19.88
C ALA A 603 3.81 17.84 18.40
N LEU A 604 2.93 16.89 18.07
CA LEU A 604 2.66 16.47 16.70
C LEU A 604 1.84 17.53 15.93
N VAL A 605 0.86 18.18 16.56
CA VAL A 605 0.10 19.31 15.98
C VAL A 605 1.07 20.40 15.50
N GLN A 606 1.96 20.86 16.40
CA GLN A 606 2.92 21.94 16.11
C GLN A 606 3.83 21.60 14.92
N GLN A 607 4.26 20.33 14.80
CA GLN A 607 5.03 19.86 13.64
C GLN A 607 4.25 19.91 12.32
N CYS A 608 2.92 19.89 12.37
CA CYS A 608 2.02 19.84 11.21
C CYS A 608 1.44 21.20 10.80
N GLU A 609 1.61 22.28 11.58
CA GLU A 609 1.11 23.63 11.25
C GLU A 609 1.51 24.08 9.84
N ASN A 610 2.77 23.88 9.46
CA ASN A 610 3.31 24.23 8.15
C ASN A 610 2.72 23.42 6.96
N ALA A 611 1.89 22.39 7.24
CA ALA A 611 1.19 21.59 6.25
C ALA A 611 -0.31 21.98 6.09
N ARG A 612 -0.80 23.00 6.80
CA ARG A 612 -2.18 23.51 6.65
C ARG A 612 -2.40 24.21 5.30
N PRO A 613 -3.61 24.17 4.71
CA PRO A 613 -4.81 23.55 5.27
C PRO A 613 -4.93 22.04 4.98
N TYR A 614 -4.66 21.58 3.75
CA TYR A 614 -5.04 20.21 3.36
C TYR A 614 -4.07 19.14 3.85
N GLY A 615 -2.75 19.42 3.84
CA GLY A 615 -1.72 18.48 4.29
C GLY A 615 -1.76 18.13 5.79
N ALA A 616 -2.57 18.84 6.57
CA ALA A 616 -2.78 18.62 8.00
C ALA A 616 -4.23 18.25 8.39
N MET A 617 -5.13 17.94 7.44
CA MET A 617 -6.56 17.68 7.76
C MET A 617 -6.84 16.42 8.60
N PHE A 618 -5.84 15.55 8.78
CA PHE A 618 -5.88 14.43 9.72
C PHE A 618 -5.69 14.86 11.18
N VAL A 619 -5.11 16.05 11.42
CA VAL A 619 -4.79 16.52 12.77
C VAL A 619 -6.04 16.63 13.65
N PRO A 620 -7.15 17.24 13.19
CA PRO A 620 -8.39 17.23 13.96
C PRO A 620 -9.00 15.83 14.17
N GLU A 621 -8.77 14.85 13.28
CA GLU A 621 -9.37 13.51 13.43
C GLU A 621 -8.79 12.78 14.64
N PHE A 622 -7.46 12.75 14.75
CA PHE A 622 -6.82 12.07 15.87
C PHE A 622 -6.98 12.87 17.17
N LEU A 623 -6.86 14.20 17.11
CA LEU A 623 -6.99 15.05 18.30
C LEU A 623 -8.41 15.05 18.87
N THR A 624 -9.44 14.88 18.03
CA THR A 624 -10.83 14.61 18.46
C THR A 624 -10.90 13.38 19.36
N MET A 625 -10.23 12.28 18.98
CA MET A 625 -10.23 11.04 19.77
C MET A 625 -9.40 11.16 21.06
N VAL A 626 -8.24 11.83 20.99
CA VAL A 626 -7.38 12.06 22.17
C VAL A 626 -8.08 12.96 23.20
N TYR A 627 -8.65 14.10 22.76
CA TYR A 627 -9.47 14.97 23.61
C TYR A 627 -10.65 14.20 24.19
N ALA A 628 -11.35 13.39 23.40
CA ALA A 628 -12.49 12.63 23.88
C ALA A 628 -12.13 11.64 25.00
N ALA A 629 -10.98 10.96 24.89
CA ALA A 629 -10.50 10.00 25.88
C ALA A 629 -9.77 10.62 27.09
N ALA A 630 -9.20 11.82 26.96
CA ALA A 630 -8.59 12.58 28.05
C ALA A 630 -9.67 13.24 28.95
N THR A 631 -10.24 12.44 29.85
CA THR A 631 -11.39 12.81 30.70
C THR A 631 -11.03 13.55 31.99
N ASP A 632 -9.76 13.58 32.37
CA ASP A 632 -9.26 14.16 33.64
C ASP A 632 -9.01 15.68 33.59
N GLY A 633 -9.10 16.30 32.41
CA GLY A 633 -8.90 17.73 32.21
C GLY A 633 -7.49 18.14 31.80
N TYR A 634 -6.51 17.23 31.74
CA TYR A 634 -5.12 17.58 31.45
C TYR A 634 -4.97 18.24 30.06
N ARG A 635 -4.58 19.53 30.05
CA ARG A 635 -4.43 20.39 28.86
C ARG A 635 -5.65 20.41 27.92
N ASN A 636 -6.85 20.08 28.42
CA ASN A 636 -8.06 20.03 27.59
C ASN A 636 -8.42 21.39 26.97
N ASP A 637 -8.19 22.50 27.66
CA ASP A 637 -8.42 23.85 27.12
C ASP A 637 -7.52 24.16 25.91
N GLU A 638 -6.28 23.69 25.93
CA GLU A 638 -5.32 23.86 24.83
C GLU A 638 -5.69 22.99 23.62
N MET A 639 -6.03 21.72 23.85
CA MET A 639 -6.55 20.85 22.78
C MET A 639 -7.84 21.41 22.17
N ALA A 640 -8.76 21.94 22.98
CA ALA A 640 -9.98 22.59 22.49
C ALA A 640 -9.66 23.85 21.66
N SER A 641 -8.71 24.69 22.11
CA SER A 641 -8.24 25.85 21.34
C SER A 641 -7.62 25.46 20.00
N ILE A 642 -6.86 24.36 19.95
CA ILE A 642 -6.30 23.81 18.70
C ILE A 642 -7.43 23.34 17.77
N LEU A 643 -8.40 22.58 18.28
CA LEU A 643 -9.53 22.11 17.46
C LEU A 643 -10.30 23.29 16.85
N LEU A 644 -10.61 24.32 17.64
CA LEU A 644 -11.27 25.54 17.17
C LEU A 644 -10.45 26.33 16.13
N ASP A 645 -9.12 26.41 16.30
CA ASP A 645 -8.25 27.05 15.32
C ASP A 645 -8.21 26.28 13.98
N TYR A 646 -8.24 24.95 14.02
CA TYR A 646 -8.37 24.11 12.82
C TYR A 646 -9.76 24.18 12.16
N GLU A 647 -10.84 24.53 12.89
CA GLU A 647 -12.17 24.76 12.27
C GLU A 647 -12.13 25.94 11.27
N SER A 648 -11.19 26.88 11.43
CA SER A 648 -11.02 27.99 10.48
C SER A 648 -10.54 27.56 9.08
N ASP A 649 -9.92 26.38 8.96
CA ASP A 649 -9.40 25.85 7.66
C ASP A 649 -10.51 25.28 6.77
N CYS A 650 -11.65 24.87 7.34
CA CYS A 650 -12.71 24.15 6.62
C CYS A 650 -14.10 24.67 6.97
N ILE A 651 -14.86 25.03 5.93
CA ILE A 651 -16.24 25.51 6.08
C ILE A 651 -17.10 24.38 6.67
N GLY A 652 -17.92 24.69 7.68
CA GLY A 652 -18.81 23.70 8.29
C GLY A 652 -18.10 22.65 9.17
N ALA A 653 -16.81 22.82 9.47
CA ALA A 653 -16.14 22.05 10.51
C ALA A 653 -16.78 22.31 11.90
N ASP A 654 -16.73 21.28 12.74
CA ASP A 654 -17.27 21.26 14.10
C ASP A 654 -16.51 20.14 14.85
N TYR A 655 -15.20 20.32 14.97
CA TYR A 655 -14.31 19.33 15.56
C TYR A 655 -14.51 19.26 17.06
N LEU A 656 -14.71 20.40 17.72
CA LEU A 656 -14.96 20.41 19.16
C LEU A 656 -16.30 19.76 19.50
N GLY A 657 -17.37 20.03 18.74
CA GLY A 657 -18.66 19.35 18.92
C GLY A 657 -18.60 17.85 18.63
N HIS A 658 -17.84 17.43 17.60
CA HIS A 658 -17.61 16.01 17.35
C HIS A 658 -16.83 15.36 18.52
N ALA A 659 -15.80 16.01 19.04
CA ALA A 659 -14.98 15.48 20.13
C ALA A 659 -15.79 15.34 21.44
N LEU A 660 -16.69 16.29 21.72
CA LEU A 660 -17.67 16.17 22.80
C LEU A 660 -18.62 14.98 22.58
N SER A 661 -19.14 14.79 21.37
CA SER A 661 -20.01 13.65 21.04
C SER A 661 -19.30 12.28 21.11
N VAL A 662 -18.01 12.21 20.77
CA VAL A 662 -17.19 11.00 21.02
C VAL A 662 -17.03 10.77 22.52
N ARG A 663 -16.73 11.81 23.30
CA ARG A 663 -16.57 11.73 24.76
C ARG A 663 -17.86 11.24 25.44
N GLU A 664 -19.02 11.77 25.07
CA GLU A 664 -20.33 11.30 25.57
C GLU A 664 -20.54 9.80 25.31
N ARG A 665 -20.10 9.29 24.16
CA ARG A 665 -20.20 7.85 23.83
C ARG A 665 -19.24 6.99 24.65
N LEU A 666 -18.03 7.48 24.95
CA LEU A 666 -17.08 6.81 25.83
C LEU A 666 -17.61 6.75 27.27
N TYR A 667 -18.09 7.87 27.83
CA TYR A 667 -18.76 7.88 29.15
C TYR A 667 -19.99 6.97 29.19
N ALA A 668 -20.82 6.96 28.12
CA ALA A 668 -21.96 6.07 28.04
C ALA A 668 -21.56 4.58 27.96
N MET A 669 -20.37 4.26 27.45
CA MET A 669 -19.79 2.91 27.47
C MET A 669 -19.31 2.56 28.88
N GLU A 670 -18.50 3.41 29.50
CA GLU A 670 -18.03 3.28 30.88
C GLU A 670 -19.20 3.01 31.83
N MET A 671 -20.22 3.88 31.84
CA MET A 671 -21.40 3.72 32.69
C MET A 671 -22.16 2.41 32.46
N ARG A 672 -22.25 1.90 31.23
CA ARG A 672 -22.88 0.59 30.97
C ARG A 672 -22.06 -0.53 31.59
N GLU A 673 -20.75 -0.54 31.37
CA GLU A 673 -19.86 -1.58 31.88
C GLU A 673 -19.77 -1.57 33.42
N THR A 674 -19.68 -0.39 34.05
CA THR A 674 -19.69 -0.25 35.51
C THR A 674 -21.02 -0.70 36.12
N VAL A 675 -22.16 -0.40 35.49
CA VAL A 675 -23.47 -0.85 35.97
C VAL A 675 -23.62 -2.37 35.85
N GLU A 676 -23.18 -2.98 34.75
CA GLU A 676 -23.17 -4.44 34.61
C GLU A 676 -22.20 -5.10 35.60
N GLU A 677 -21.06 -4.48 35.91
CA GLU A 677 -20.16 -4.96 36.95
C GLU A 677 -20.80 -4.94 38.35
N ILE A 678 -21.44 -3.82 38.73
CA ILE A 678 -22.19 -3.71 39.98
C ILE A 678 -23.31 -4.77 40.07
N LYS A 679 -24.06 -5.00 38.98
CA LYS A 679 -25.06 -6.08 38.93
C LYS A 679 -24.43 -7.44 39.15
N THR A 680 -23.39 -7.81 38.38
CA THR A 680 -22.73 -9.11 38.55
C THR A 680 -22.12 -9.31 39.94
N GLY A 681 -21.64 -8.24 40.58
CA GLY A 681 -21.18 -8.27 41.97
C GLY A 681 -22.32 -8.42 42.99
N LEU A 682 -23.48 -7.80 42.75
CA LEU A 682 -24.68 -8.00 43.56
C LEU A 682 -25.22 -9.42 43.39
N ASP A 683 -25.35 -9.92 42.18
CA ASP A 683 -25.90 -11.25 41.88
C ASP A 683 -24.98 -12.34 42.48
N ALA A 684 -23.66 -12.23 42.31
CA ALA A 684 -22.70 -13.13 42.96
C ALA A 684 -22.72 -13.00 44.49
N GLY A 685 -22.94 -11.80 45.03
CA GLY A 685 -23.12 -11.57 46.47
C GLY A 685 -24.42 -12.17 47.03
N VAL A 686 -25.50 -12.16 46.24
CA VAL A 686 -26.78 -12.79 46.55
C VAL A 686 -26.68 -14.31 46.44
N GLU A 687 -26.01 -14.86 45.42
CA GLU A 687 -25.75 -16.30 45.31
C GLU A 687 -24.87 -16.81 46.47
N ALA A 688 -23.79 -16.10 46.80
CA ALA A 688 -22.94 -16.43 47.96
C ALA A 688 -23.72 -16.31 49.29
N GLY A 689 -24.53 -15.26 49.44
CA GLY A 689 -25.43 -15.10 50.59
C GLY A 689 -26.46 -16.23 50.69
N THR A 690 -26.99 -16.69 49.56
CA THR A 690 -27.94 -17.80 49.47
C THR A 690 -27.27 -19.13 49.85
N GLN A 691 -26.05 -19.38 49.37
CA GLN A 691 -25.24 -20.54 49.76
C GLN A 691 -24.98 -20.56 51.27
N ILE A 692 -24.55 -19.43 51.86
CA ILE A 692 -24.34 -19.31 53.30
C ILE A 692 -25.65 -19.55 54.08
N THR A 693 -26.80 -19.04 53.61
CA THR A 693 -28.08 -19.38 54.25
C THR A 693 -28.43 -20.86 54.14
N THR A 694 -28.14 -21.53 53.01
CA THR A 694 -28.39 -22.98 52.89
C THR A 694 -27.47 -23.84 53.74
N GLU A 695 -26.22 -23.42 53.98
CA GLU A 695 -25.31 -24.11 54.92
C GLU A 695 -25.79 -23.93 56.37
N VAL A 696 -26.14 -22.70 56.76
CA VAL A 696 -26.71 -22.41 58.09
C VAL A 696 -28.05 -23.13 58.31
N GLU A 697 -28.88 -23.27 57.28
CA GLU A 697 -30.16 -23.97 57.34
C GLU A 697 -29.99 -25.51 57.39
N GLN A 698 -28.93 -26.07 56.79
CA GLN A 698 -28.55 -27.46 56.98
C GLN A 698 -28.06 -27.75 58.41
N ASP A 699 -27.25 -26.86 59.00
CA ASP A 699 -26.86 -26.95 60.41
C ASP A 699 -28.08 -26.82 61.35
N TYR A 700 -29.03 -25.92 61.04
CA TYR A 700 -30.29 -25.81 61.78
C TYR A 700 -31.18 -27.07 61.66
N GLN A 701 -31.20 -27.72 60.50
CA GLN A 701 -31.90 -28.99 60.29
C GLN A 701 -31.22 -30.19 60.96
N ALA A 702 -29.90 -30.15 61.17
CA ALA A 702 -29.19 -31.14 61.99
C ALA A 702 -29.61 -31.05 63.47
N VAL A 703 -29.83 -29.83 63.99
CA VAL A 703 -30.24 -29.56 65.37
C VAL A 703 -31.73 -29.86 65.61
N THR A 704 -32.60 -29.69 64.61
CA THR A 704 -34.07 -29.85 64.76
C THR A 704 -34.62 -31.28 64.53
N ARG A 705 -33.76 -32.30 64.44
CA ARG A 705 -34.19 -33.72 64.37
C ARG A 705 -34.85 -34.30 65.63
N HIS A 706 -35.07 -33.48 66.67
CA HIS A 706 -36.04 -33.76 67.71
C HIS A 706 -37.17 -32.73 67.71
N VAL A 707 -38.32 -33.13 67.14
CA VAL A 707 -39.73 -32.76 67.43
C VAL A 707 -40.56 -32.71 66.13
N ASN A 708 -41.75 -33.30 66.20
CA ASN A 708 -42.81 -33.38 65.19
C ASN A 708 -44.14 -33.52 66.00
N PRO A 709 -45.37 -33.31 65.50
CA PRO A 709 -45.81 -32.79 64.18
C PRO A 709 -46.88 -31.67 64.26
N HIS A 710 -47.27 -31.06 63.11
CA HIS A 710 -48.65 -31.14 62.54
C HIS A 710 -49.00 -30.12 61.44
N HIS A 711 -49.74 -30.64 60.44
CA HIS A 711 -50.65 -29.99 59.47
C HIS A 711 -50.13 -29.18 58.26
N SER A 712 -50.79 -29.50 57.14
CA SER A 712 -50.74 -29.02 55.75
C SER A 712 -52.08 -28.27 55.44
N PRO A 713 -52.44 -27.86 54.19
CA PRO A 713 -51.77 -27.94 52.87
C PRO A 713 -51.82 -26.63 52.02
N VAL A 714 -51.34 -26.66 50.77
CA VAL A 714 -52.02 -26.23 49.50
C VAL A 714 -51.02 -26.15 48.32
N CYS A 715 -51.44 -26.67 47.15
CA CYS A 715 -50.79 -26.59 45.81
C CYS A 715 -51.84 -26.04 44.79
N PRO A 716 -51.71 -26.03 43.42
CA PRO A 716 -50.65 -26.51 42.51
C PRO A 716 -50.40 -25.65 41.21
N LEU A 717 -49.75 -26.26 40.18
CA LEU A 717 -49.67 -25.94 38.71
C LEU A 717 -48.47 -25.07 38.25
N SER A 718 -47.43 -25.58 37.54
CA SER A 718 -47.29 -26.19 36.17
C SER A 718 -47.09 -25.15 35.05
N CYS A 719 -46.23 -25.25 34.01
CA CYS A 719 -45.51 -26.37 33.38
C CYS A 719 -44.26 -25.91 32.56
N THR A 720 -43.23 -26.77 32.48
CA THR A 720 -42.41 -27.28 31.32
C THR A 720 -42.47 -26.56 29.94
N THR A 721 -41.45 -26.52 29.05
CA THR A 721 -40.49 -27.58 28.60
C THR A 721 -39.15 -27.07 27.98
N ASP A 722 -38.19 -28.00 27.93
CA ASP A 722 -36.77 -28.01 27.51
C ASP A 722 -36.38 -27.77 26.02
N PHE A 723 -35.07 -27.52 25.77
CA PHE A 723 -34.07 -28.21 24.88
C PHE A 723 -32.92 -27.23 24.48
N LEU A 724 -31.63 -27.37 24.86
CA LEU A 724 -30.59 -28.37 24.49
C LEU A 724 -30.09 -28.27 23.00
N THR A 725 -28.80 -28.20 22.61
CA THR A 725 -27.48 -27.89 23.27
C THR A 725 -26.33 -27.80 22.21
N ALA A 726 -25.09 -27.43 22.62
CA ALA A 726 -23.77 -27.77 21.99
C ALA A 726 -23.33 -27.05 20.67
N GLU A 727 -22.05 -26.89 20.31
CA GLU A 727 -20.76 -26.95 21.05
C GLU A 727 -19.65 -26.15 20.33
N THR A 728 -18.50 -25.94 20.99
CA THR A 728 -17.33 -25.21 20.46
C THR A 728 -16.26 -26.11 19.82
N ARG A 729 -15.51 -25.58 18.84
CA ARG A 729 -14.02 -25.59 18.68
C ARG A 729 -13.55 -25.71 17.23
N GLY A 730 -12.47 -25.00 16.91
CA GLY A 730 -11.81 -25.06 15.59
C GLY A 730 -10.73 -23.99 15.40
N LEU A 731 -9.65 -24.06 16.18
CA LEU A 731 -8.48 -23.16 16.09
C LEU A 731 -7.23 -24.00 15.81
N LEU A 732 -6.46 -23.68 14.76
CA LEU A 732 -4.97 -23.63 14.75
C LEU A 732 -4.33 -23.51 13.34
N ALA A 733 -3.31 -22.64 13.29
CA ALA A 733 -2.09 -22.68 12.45
C ALA A 733 -2.09 -22.18 10.96
N ILE A 734 -1.40 -21.03 10.75
CA ILE A 734 -0.19 -20.80 9.88
C ILE A 734 -0.26 -21.27 8.40
N PRO A 735 0.15 -20.50 7.34
CA PRO A 735 1.11 -19.37 7.30
C PRO A 735 0.80 -18.11 6.40
N GLU A 736 1.32 -16.94 6.81
CA GLU A 736 2.33 -16.10 6.09
C GLU A 736 2.10 -15.54 4.65
N ILE A 737 2.65 -14.33 4.38
CA ILE A 737 3.06 -13.73 3.06
C ILE A 737 2.15 -12.72 2.31
N HIS A 738 2.31 -11.47 2.76
CA HIS A 738 2.42 -10.20 2.03
C HIS A 738 1.18 -9.32 1.79
N LEU A 739 1.12 -8.20 2.53
CA LEU A 739 0.31 -7.05 2.15
C LEU A 739 0.93 -5.68 2.48
N GLU A 740 0.96 -4.81 1.48
CA GLU A 740 1.23 -3.38 1.62
C GLU A 740 -0.07 -2.59 1.38
N LEU A 741 -0.20 -1.42 2.00
CA LEU A 741 -0.74 -0.13 1.52
C LEU A 741 -1.09 0.71 2.77
N TYR A 742 -1.05 2.04 2.77
CA TYR A 742 -1.02 2.96 1.64
C TYR A 742 0.38 3.54 1.34
N VAL A 743 0.85 3.27 0.11
CA VAL A 743 1.82 4.12 -0.57
C VAL A 743 1.28 4.37 -1.97
N TYR A 744 0.82 5.60 -2.25
CA TYR A 744 0.81 6.11 -3.62
C TYR A 744 1.89 7.15 -3.86
N PHE A 745 3.09 6.66 -3.60
CA PHE A 745 4.35 7.21 -4.05
C PHE A 745 5.10 6.23 -4.93
N ASN A 746 4.48 5.95 -6.08
CA ASN A 746 5.17 5.63 -7.33
C ASN A 746 6.29 4.57 -7.23
N THR A 747 6.03 3.47 -6.53
CA THR A 747 6.94 2.32 -6.40
C THR A 747 7.28 1.68 -7.76
N GLU A 748 6.40 1.82 -8.76
CA GLU A 748 6.64 1.37 -10.13
C GLU A 748 7.70 2.21 -10.88
N ARG A 749 7.93 3.49 -10.53
CA ARG A 749 9.07 4.28 -11.05
C ARG A 749 10.34 4.23 -10.19
N LEU A 750 10.25 3.73 -8.96
CA LEU A 750 11.40 3.63 -8.05
C LEU A 750 12.36 2.47 -8.40
N ARG A 751 12.00 1.62 -9.37
CA ARG A 751 12.89 0.58 -9.91
C ARG A 751 13.95 1.09 -10.89
N ASP A 752 13.84 2.34 -11.37
CA ASP A 752 14.56 2.83 -12.57
C ASP A 752 15.46 4.08 -12.38
N MET A 753 15.72 4.57 -11.16
CA MET A 753 16.66 5.70 -10.96
C MET A 753 17.59 5.59 -9.73
N PRO A 754 18.78 6.22 -9.80
CA PRO A 754 19.90 5.88 -8.93
C PRO A 754 19.81 6.45 -7.51
N VAL A 755 20.34 5.68 -6.56
CA VAL A 755 20.52 6.05 -5.16
C VAL A 755 21.39 7.31 -5.02
N ILE A 756 20.94 8.29 -4.22
CA ILE A 756 21.77 9.45 -3.86
C ILE A 756 22.87 9.01 -2.91
N SER A 757 24.12 9.26 -3.33
CA SER A 757 25.33 8.90 -2.61
C SER A 757 25.55 9.74 -1.34
N SER A 758 25.76 9.04 -0.23
CA SER A 758 26.86 9.27 0.73
C SER A 758 27.18 10.71 1.18
N THR A 759 26.53 11.23 2.22
CA THR A 759 27.12 12.32 3.05
C THR A 759 26.66 12.46 4.51
N VAL A 760 25.87 11.53 5.08
CA VAL A 760 25.42 11.63 6.50
C VAL A 760 25.76 10.39 7.35
N ALA A 761 26.37 9.36 6.77
CA ALA A 761 26.81 8.16 7.49
C ALA A 761 28.19 8.31 8.15
N ILE A 762 28.38 9.37 8.95
CA ILE A 762 29.48 9.50 9.92
C ILE A 762 28.92 10.09 11.22
N CYS A 763 28.28 9.23 12.00
CA CYS A 763 28.16 9.27 13.48
C CYS A 763 27.06 8.29 13.88
N ILE A 764 27.47 7.11 14.35
CA ILE A 764 27.02 6.43 15.58
C ILE A 764 27.61 5.02 15.54
N ILE A 765 28.15 4.62 16.69
CA ILE A 765 28.76 3.32 17.01
C ILE A 765 27.64 2.27 17.12
#